data_AF-A0A2H6KFA9-F1
#
_entry.id   AF-A0A2H6KFA9-F1
#
_cell.length_a   1.000
_cell.length_b   1.000
_cell.length_c   1.000
_cell.angle_alpha   90.00
_cell.angle_beta   90.00
_cell.angle_gamma   90.00
#
_symmetry.space_group_name_H-M   'P 1'
#
loop_
_entity.id
_entity.type
_entity.pdbx_description
1 polymer ?
#
loop_
_entity_poly.entity_id
_entity_poly.type
_entity_poly.pdbx_seq_one_letter_code
_entity_poly.pdbx_strand_id
1 'polypeptide(L)'
;MGLSSASVVGFHSGFWDHHSQLMKPVAASLSNLKKRGFFDENVCRKDVPNNGKVEEFKGPRIYMGDLNPQNDICEYVKYLNFRDVKQYLADKGVDTENISCAELINDYKLIENLAHVQQLVALTQHYEDPDPTVFVAKVPRKDDIDIEEAEVKAASYLAYGSDFKIKYVAPPLAKKCPSAAYPSFNLLFATVIDAIQGFLRAEAEDSKAAVTYLKSACLHLQLFTGGAVSGAQLVYDVLQDYGTMGYVLIDDMYNGAPPPTMRDAMEMAKYVIKDEMRQRNVFKPDLAISLSPGGFLLPMFVGFVDYLMELNILNMTVPISGSSAGSVMSIVTTMYNRNRYEIMELFEEAGEALMSNMTVGTLDEVFSPFVMGFASKELYKTLSERIGPVQVNFGVRKEGKFEPRYVTLAESNEALLDAVRASSNVPGFFTIGAIDINGEAAYDGFFATKNFFMGSTKSPGRRTIRFNPMPLGIGRSVGSNLMNFVANSFLQKKDMYYIHFIRLKSLIKQMLTRRMEYMSLDKMEQWQEEIQQCMKVYNAMSKTGTGITTSEVEAWVKMLSTKPGETQSESGQQDCALTRLFRLVVGSERALKIGANSKKHAGGYKDKLGRISLMRTFAKPGQSKFNGVEFLSTPYTLIEWLSYEWEYVGDAETPKSPAEEEIKVLRDILHHLTPPSSLTYHFTDFPYILMSAMSTLKNIIVALYPREKHTGRHLYDNGRAIGFRWLLAEYIAFENWLYLRIRQLTEEPDLAILEWQKVTPRATEEARASNVEPLHTRQYNRLEGTVRLMRKEKIDELLKHFEERPAVKDVHRLVFKLQNRLVRRALAYGVVNPYFLHILGHRHFWVE
;
A
#
# COMPACT_ATOMS: atom_id res chain seq x y z
N MET A 1 -11.23 31.46 17.80
CA MET A 1 -10.12 31.29 18.78
C MET A 1 -8.86 31.05 17.97
N GLY A 2 -7.77 31.77 18.22
CA GLY A 2 -6.53 31.59 17.45
C GLY A 2 -5.94 30.21 17.67
N LEU A 3 -5.53 29.53 16.59
CA LEU A 3 -4.70 28.34 16.65
C LEU A 3 -3.36 28.73 17.29
N SER A 4 -2.97 28.09 18.39
CA SER A 4 -1.63 28.29 19.00
C SER A 4 -0.86 26.97 18.88
N SER A 5 0.47 27.00 18.73
CA SER A 5 1.25 25.74 18.65
C SER A 5 1.18 24.92 19.94
N ALA A 6 0.86 25.56 21.08
CA ALA A 6 0.61 24.87 22.33
C ALA A 6 -0.71 24.07 22.35
N SER A 7 -1.70 24.43 21.51
CA SER A 7 -3.03 23.79 21.47
C SER A 7 -3.17 22.67 20.44
N VAL A 8 -2.32 22.61 19.41
CA VAL A 8 -2.31 21.49 18.46
C VAL A 8 -1.28 20.44 18.90
N VAL A 9 -1.76 19.26 19.27
CA VAL A 9 -0.86 18.18 19.69
C VAL A 9 -0.10 17.61 18.50
N GLY A 10 1.20 17.95 18.37
CA GLY A 10 2.11 17.37 17.37
C GLY A 10 3.04 18.37 16.70
N PHE A 11 2.65 19.64 16.65
CA PHE A 11 3.48 20.75 16.16
C PHE A 11 4.01 21.54 17.35
N HIS A 12 5.28 21.33 17.70
CA HIS A 12 5.96 22.09 18.76
C HIS A 12 7.14 22.87 18.17
N SER A 13 7.60 23.93 18.84
CA SER A 13 8.73 24.76 18.38
C SER A 13 10.00 23.97 17.98
N GLY A 14 10.28 22.85 18.65
CA GLY A 14 11.40 21.94 18.28
C GLY A 14 11.16 20.99 17.09
N PHE A 15 10.05 21.09 16.36
CA PHE A 15 9.73 20.18 15.25
C PHE A 15 10.78 20.33 14.13
N TRP A 16 11.04 21.58 13.74
CA TRP A 16 12.01 21.92 12.70
C TRP A 16 13.43 21.53 13.09
N ASP A 17 13.77 21.67 14.37
CA ASP A 17 15.03 21.19 14.92
C ASP A 17 15.16 19.67 14.76
N HIS A 18 14.09 18.91 15.03
CA HIS A 18 14.11 17.46 14.85
C HIS A 18 14.25 17.06 13.39
N HIS A 19 13.50 17.69 12.48
CA HIS A 19 13.64 17.44 11.04
C HIS A 19 15.06 17.78 10.55
N SER A 20 15.61 18.90 10.99
CA SER A 20 17.00 19.31 10.71
C SER A 20 18.01 18.28 11.23
N GLN A 21 17.79 17.71 12.42
CA GLN A 21 18.63 16.64 12.97
C GLN A 21 18.64 15.37 12.11
N LEU A 22 17.51 14.99 11.50
CA LEU A 22 17.45 13.84 10.57
C LEU A 22 18.33 14.06 9.34
N MET A 23 18.43 15.30 8.88
CA MET A 23 19.15 15.69 7.67
C MET A 23 20.62 16.03 7.89
N LYS A 24 21.00 16.42 9.11
CA LYS A 24 22.35 16.87 9.47
C LYS A 24 23.47 15.88 9.10
N PRO A 25 23.35 14.56 9.33
CA PRO A 25 24.41 13.60 8.95
C PRO A 25 24.63 13.53 7.44
N VAL A 26 23.56 13.61 6.65
CA VAL A 26 23.64 13.60 5.18
C VAL A 26 24.26 14.90 4.68
N ALA A 27 23.83 16.05 5.23
CA ALA A 27 24.41 17.35 4.90
C ALA A 27 25.93 17.40 5.16
N ALA A 28 26.38 16.84 6.29
CA ALA A 28 27.80 16.73 6.61
C ALA A 28 28.57 15.84 5.60
N SER A 29 27.96 14.72 5.18
CA SER A 29 28.49 13.82 4.15
C SER A 29 28.65 14.53 2.79
N LEU A 30 27.62 15.28 2.37
CA LEU A 30 27.66 16.06 1.13
C LEU A 30 28.70 17.19 1.19
N SER A 31 28.82 17.88 2.32
CA SER A 31 29.85 18.90 2.52
C SER A 31 31.26 18.33 2.38
N ASN A 32 31.50 17.12 2.90
CA ASN A 32 32.77 16.41 2.73
C ASN A 32 33.05 16.08 1.25
N LEU A 33 32.03 15.61 0.52
CA LEU A 33 32.17 15.33 -0.91
C LEU A 33 32.40 16.60 -1.75
N LYS A 34 31.74 17.72 -1.40
CA LYS A 34 31.98 19.03 -2.03
C LYS A 34 33.43 19.47 -1.88
N LYS A 35 34.01 19.33 -0.69
CA LYS A 35 35.44 19.61 -0.45
C LYS A 35 36.39 18.74 -1.28
N ARG A 36 35.93 17.59 -1.76
CA ARG A 36 36.69 16.65 -2.61
C ARG A 36 36.51 16.89 -4.12
N GLY A 37 35.82 17.96 -4.52
CA GLY A 37 35.64 18.31 -5.94
C GLY A 37 34.48 17.59 -6.65
N PHE A 38 33.63 16.86 -5.93
CA PHE A 38 32.48 16.17 -6.55
C PHE A 38 31.28 17.09 -6.83
N PHE A 39 31.36 18.35 -6.41
CA PHE A 39 30.29 19.35 -6.54
C PHE A 39 30.91 20.65 -7.06
N ASP A 40 30.82 20.87 -8.37
CA ASP A 40 30.93 22.22 -8.92
C ASP A 40 29.52 22.80 -9.08
N GLU A 41 29.21 23.85 -8.32
CA GLU A 41 27.93 24.55 -8.38
C GLU A 41 27.82 25.48 -9.59
N ASN A 42 28.94 25.75 -10.28
CA ASN A 42 28.96 26.62 -11.47
C ASN A 42 28.47 25.91 -12.73
N VAL A 43 28.55 24.58 -12.78
CA VAL A 43 28.12 23.75 -13.93
C VAL A 43 26.59 23.62 -13.99
N CYS A 44 25.94 23.63 -12.82
CA CYS A 44 24.50 23.42 -12.71
C CYS A 44 23.74 24.74 -12.81
N ARG A 45 22.57 24.72 -13.47
CA ARG A 45 21.62 25.83 -13.36
C ARG A 45 21.30 26.01 -11.89
N LYS A 46 21.37 27.26 -11.42
CA LYS A 46 20.74 27.61 -10.15
C LYS A 46 19.27 27.25 -10.28
N ASP A 47 18.70 26.63 -9.26
CA ASP A 47 17.25 26.42 -9.21
C ASP A 47 16.61 27.79 -9.24
N VAL A 48 16.18 28.24 -10.42
CA VAL A 48 15.42 29.47 -10.56
C VAL A 48 14.02 29.09 -10.10
N PRO A 49 13.51 29.66 -8.99
CA PRO A 49 12.10 29.51 -8.66
C PRO A 49 11.33 29.94 -9.90
N ASN A 50 10.43 29.09 -10.37
CA ASN A 50 9.66 29.32 -11.58
C ASN A 50 9.16 30.78 -11.59
N ASN A 51 9.37 31.55 -12.66
CA ASN A 51 9.07 33.00 -12.74
C ASN A 51 7.56 33.36 -12.58
N GLY A 52 6.73 32.42 -12.15
CA GLY A 52 5.35 32.62 -11.72
C GLY A 52 5.24 32.92 -10.22
N LYS A 53 4.01 33.15 -9.74
CA LYS A 53 3.70 33.32 -8.31
C LYS A 53 3.94 31.98 -7.60
N VAL A 54 5.17 31.73 -7.16
CA VAL A 54 5.50 30.59 -6.28
C VAL A 54 4.84 30.83 -4.93
N GLU A 55 3.97 29.91 -4.51
CA GLU A 55 3.44 29.94 -3.15
C GLU A 55 4.50 29.36 -2.20
N GLU A 56 5.01 30.20 -1.31
CA GLU A 56 5.94 29.76 -0.26
C GLU A 56 5.15 29.17 0.90
N PHE A 57 5.43 27.90 1.24
CA PHE A 57 4.98 27.32 2.49
C PHE A 57 5.76 27.96 3.64
N LYS A 58 5.04 28.70 4.51
CA LYS A 58 5.61 29.47 5.62
C LYS A 58 5.58 28.73 6.96
N GLY A 59 4.69 27.75 7.12
CA GLY A 59 4.51 27.01 8.36
C GLY A 59 3.36 26.01 8.22
N PRO A 60 3.24 25.05 9.15
CA PRO A 60 2.16 24.05 9.11
C PRO A 60 0.79 24.70 9.10
N ARG A 61 -0.12 24.19 8.27
CA ARG A 61 -1.51 24.67 8.20
C ARG A 61 -2.49 23.51 8.40
N ILE A 62 -3.59 23.76 9.10
CA ILE A 62 -4.64 22.75 9.33
C ILE A 62 -5.96 23.22 8.73
N TYR A 63 -6.55 22.37 7.92
CA TYR A 63 -7.86 22.60 7.33
C TYR A 63 -8.93 22.55 8.40
N MET A 64 -9.66 23.65 8.61
CA MET A 64 -10.73 23.76 9.61
C MET A 64 -12.13 23.90 9.01
N GLY A 65 -12.25 24.04 7.68
CA GLY A 65 -13.52 24.14 6.98
C GLY A 65 -14.39 22.89 7.04
N ASP A 66 -15.60 23.01 6.51
CA ASP A 66 -16.59 21.93 6.44
C ASP A 66 -16.07 20.77 5.61
N LEU A 67 -16.36 19.53 6.02
CA LEU A 67 -15.91 18.39 5.24
C LEU A 67 -16.79 18.17 4.00
N ASN A 68 -18.01 18.74 4.01
CA ASN A 68 -19.09 18.68 3.03
C ASN A 68 -18.79 17.68 1.90
N PRO A 69 -18.88 16.37 2.22
CA PRO A 69 -18.40 15.36 1.30
C PRO A 69 -19.36 15.30 0.12
N GLN A 70 -18.89 15.67 -1.07
CA GLN A 70 -19.56 15.34 -2.34
C GLN A 70 -19.44 13.84 -2.60
N ASN A 71 -20.13 13.02 -1.81
CA ASN A 71 -20.18 11.59 -2.04
C ASN A 71 -21.55 11.01 -1.70
N ASP A 72 -22.52 11.33 -2.55
CA ASP A 72 -23.80 10.66 -2.51
C ASP A 72 -23.70 9.32 -3.26
N ILE A 73 -23.58 8.22 -2.51
CA ILE A 73 -23.54 6.87 -3.08
C ILE A 73 -24.81 6.54 -3.90
N CYS A 74 -25.90 7.27 -3.70
CA CYS A 74 -27.13 7.17 -4.48
C CYS A 74 -26.96 7.59 -5.94
N GLU A 75 -25.98 8.45 -6.26
CA GLU A 75 -25.72 8.84 -7.66
C GLU A 75 -25.33 7.65 -8.54
N TYR A 76 -24.83 6.58 -7.93
CA TYR A 76 -24.40 5.36 -8.62
C TYR A 76 -25.56 4.40 -8.93
N VAL A 77 -26.77 4.63 -8.41
CA VAL A 77 -27.96 3.81 -8.71
C VAL A 77 -28.28 3.80 -10.21
N LYS A 78 -27.96 4.89 -10.93
CA LYS A 78 -28.17 4.99 -12.39
C LYS A 78 -27.37 3.94 -13.21
N TYR A 79 -26.34 3.33 -12.61
CA TYR A 79 -25.57 2.26 -13.23
C TYR A 79 -26.21 0.89 -13.09
N LEU A 80 -27.19 0.74 -12.18
CA LEU A 80 -27.87 -0.53 -11.93
C LEU A 80 -29.05 -0.74 -12.89
N ASN A 81 -29.29 -1.99 -13.26
CA ASN A 81 -30.49 -2.42 -13.94
C ASN A 81 -31.64 -2.50 -12.93
N PHE A 82 -32.52 -1.51 -12.97
CA PHE A 82 -33.59 -1.37 -11.99
C PHE A 82 -34.60 -2.52 -12.03
N ARG A 83 -34.74 -3.21 -13.16
CA ARG A 83 -35.57 -4.42 -13.26
C ARG A 83 -35.00 -5.54 -12.40
N ASP A 84 -33.69 -5.76 -12.47
CA ASP A 84 -33.02 -6.83 -11.72
C ASP A 84 -32.93 -6.49 -10.23
N VAL A 85 -32.76 -5.20 -9.90
CA VAL A 85 -32.85 -4.71 -8.52
C VAL A 85 -34.26 -4.91 -7.94
N LYS A 86 -35.32 -4.59 -8.71
CA LYS A 86 -36.70 -4.89 -8.31
C LYS A 86 -36.91 -6.37 -8.08
N GLN A 87 -36.46 -7.23 -9.00
CA GLN A 87 -36.57 -8.68 -8.82
C GLN A 87 -35.86 -9.15 -7.55
N TYR A 88 -34.62 -8.70 -7.34
CA TYR A 88 -33.84 -9.03 -6.14
C TYR A 88 -34.54 -8.65 -4.83
N LEU A 89 -35.16 -7.46 -4.78
CA LEU A 89 -35.91 -6.99 -3.61
C LEU A 89 -37.24 -7.72 -3.45
N ALA A 90 -37.94 -8.00 -4.55
CA ALA A 90 -39.19 -8.78 -4.55
C ALA A 90 -38.97 -10.21 -4.05
N ASP A 91 -37.86 -10.85 -4.45
CA ASP A 91 -37.47 -12.19 -3.98
C ASP A 91 -37.22 -12.23 -2.45
N LYS A 92 -36.92 -11.08 -1.84
CA LYS A 92 -36.80 -10.89 -0.39
C LYS A 92 -38.10 -10.48 0.30
N GLY A 93 -39.19 -10.33 -0.45
CA GLY A 93 -40.48 -9.86 0.08
C GLY A 93 -40.52 -8.37 0.41
N VAL A 94 -39.63 -7.56 -0.16
CA VAL A 94 -39.65 -6.09 -0.03
C VAL A 94 -40.63 -5.51 -1.06
N ASP A 95 -41.41 -4.51 -0.68
CA ASP A 95 -42.28 -3.78 -1.62
C ASP A 95 -41.42 -3.06 -2.68
N THR A 96 -41.78 -3.22 -3.95
CA THR A 96 -41.01 -2.73 -5.09
C THR A 96 -41.74 -1.68 -5.91
N GLU A 97 -42.92 -1.22 -5.48
CA GLU A 97 -43.66 -0.18 -6.20
C GLU A 97 -42.86 1.13 -6.24
N ASN A 98 -42.27 1.54 -5.11
CA ASN A 98 -41.52 2.79 -4.97
C ASN A 98 -40.17 2.60 -4.24
N ILE A 99 -39.15 2.08 -4.94
CA ILE A 99 -37.81 1.91 -4.34
C ILE A 99 -37.08 3.26 -4.27
N SER A 100 -36.89 3.76 -3.05
CA SER A 100 -36.06 4.92 -2.72
C SER A 100 -34.58 4.53 -2.59
N CYS A 101 -33.67 5.51 -2.67
CA CYS A 101 -32.26 5.20 -2.38
C CYS A 101 -32.05 4.73 -0.93
N ALA A 102 -32.82 5.27 0.02
CA ALA A 102 -32.75 4.86 1.42
C ALA A 102 -32.98 3.36 1.61
N GLU A 103 -33.86 2.75 0.81
CA GLU A 103 -34.07 1.30 0.83
C GLU A 103 -32.89 0.53 0.23
N LEU A 104 -32.27 1.05 -0.83
CA LEU A 104 -31.10 0.44 -1.46
C LEU A 104 -29.88 0.44 -0.52
N ILE A 105 -29.61 1.55 0.17
CA ILE A 105 -28.43 1.66 1.07
C ILE A 105 -28.61 0.89 2.38
N ASN A 106 -29.85 0.53 2.73
CA ASN A 106 -30.15 -0.29 3.90
C ASN A 106 -29.98 -1.80 3.64
N ASP A 107 -29.97 -2.23 2.38
CA ASP A 107 -29.67 -3.60 1.99
C ASP A 107 -28.16 -3.84 1.89
N TYR A 108 -27.66 -4.82 2.63
CA TYR A 108 -26.22 -5.06 2.75
C TYR A 108 -25.52 -5.49 1.45
N LYS A 109 -26.21 -6.14 0.50
CA LYS A 109 -25.59 -6.51 -0.79
C LYS A 109 -25.65 -5.35 -1.76
N LEU A 110 -26.78 -4.64 -1.81
CA LEU A 110 -26.94 -3.51 -2.71
C LEU A 110 -25.98 -2.37 -2.35
N ILE A 111 -25.74 -2.11 -1.06
CA ILE A 111 -24.77 -1.09 -0.66
C ILE A 111 -23.33 -1.45 -1.03
N GLU A 112 -22.96 -2.73 -0.91
CA GLU A 112 -21.64 -3.20 -1.36
C GLU A 112 -21.51 -3.10 -2.89
N ASN A 113 -22.55 -3.46 -3.64
CA ASN A 113 -22.60 -3.31 -5.09
C ASN A 113 -22.43 -1.84 -5.51
N LEU A 114 -23.11 -0.91 -4.82
CA LEU A 114 -22.94 0.52 -5.08
C LEU A 114 -21.53 1.00 -4.77
N ALA A 115 -20.88 0.47 -3.73
CA ALA A 115 -19.48 0.78 -3.43
C ALA A 115 -18.52 0.23 -4.51
N HIS A 116 -18.81 -0.94 -5.08
CA HIS A 116 -18.07 -1.45 -6.24
C HIS A 116 -18.28 -0.54 -7.47
N VAL A 117 -19.52 -0.12 -7.77
CA VAL A 117 -19.80 0.80 -8.88
C VAL A 117 -19.09 2.14 -8.68
N GLN A 118 -19.13 2.69 -7.46
CA GLN A 118 -18.40 3.91 -7.11
C GLN A 118 -16.91 3.77 -7.46
N GLN A 119 -16.29 2.62 -7.18
CA GLN A 119 -14.90 2.37 -7.57
C GLN A 119 -14.71 2.45 -9.08
N LEU A 120 -15.56 1.77 -9.84
CA LEU A 120 -15.48 1.74 -11.31
C LEU A 120 -15.59 3.13 -11.91
N VAL A 121 -16.50 3.95 -11.39
CA VAL A 121 -16.66 5.34 -11.82
C VAL A 121 -15.49 6.21 -11.36
N ALA A 122 -14.98 6.01 -10.14
CA ALA A 122 -13.81 6.74 -9.65
C ALA A 122 -12.55 6.45 -10.49
N LEU A 123 -12.49 5.31 -11.18
CA LEU A 123 -11.41 5.02 -12.12
C LEU A 123 -11.50 5.88 -13.38
N THR A 124 -12.68 6.27 -13.87
CA THR A 124 -12.81 7.12 -15.09
C THR A 124 -12.50 8.59 -14.85
N GLN A 125 -12.44 9.02 -13.60
CA GLN A 125 -12.19 10.42 -13.26
C GLN A 125 -10.72 10.80 -13.47
N HIS A 126 -10.47 11.75 -14.37
CA HIS A 126 -9.14 12.34 -14.53
C HIS A 126 -8.79 13.18 -13.29
N TYR A 127 -7.61 12.92 -12.73
CA TYR A 127 -7.03 13.75 -11.67
C TYR A 127 -5.68 14.29 -12.13
N GLU A 128 -5.59 15.62 -12.21
CA GLU A 128 -4.32 16.29 -12.43
C GLU A 128 -3.76 16.71 -11.07
N ASP A 129 -2.58 16.17 -10.73
CA ASP A 129 -1.80 16.69 -9.61
C ASP A 129 -1.47 18.16 -9.88
N PRO A 130 -1.61 19.06 -8.89
CA PRO A 130 -1.04 20.40 -8.98
C PRO A 130 0.45 20.31 -9.33
N ASP A 131 0.92 21.22 -10.19
CA ASP A 131 2.34 21.29 -10.53
C ASP A 131 3.16 21.57 -9.25
N PRO A 132 4.05 20.65 -8.84
CA PRO A 132 4.82 20.83 -7.62
C PRO A 132 5.83 21.98 -7.70
N THR A 133 6.12 22.53 -8.88
CA THR A 133 7.01 23.70 -9.03
C THR A 133 6.35 25.02 -8.61
N VAL A 134 5.03 25.04 -8.46
CA VAL A 134 4.26 26.20 -7.99
C VAL A 134 4.37 26.37 -6.47
N PHE A 135 4.76 25.32 -5.74
CA PHE A 135 4.80 25.31 -4.27
C PHE A 135 6.20 24.97 -3.75
N VAL A 136 6.75 25.80 -2.87
CA VAL A 136 8.10 25.59 -2.32
C VAL A 136 8.09 25.66 -0.80
N ALA A 137 8.74 24.68 -0.17
CA ALA A 137 8.97 24.67 1.27
C ALA A 137 10.12 25.60 1.65
N LYS A 138 9.84 26.62 2.47
CA LYS A 138 10.88 27.41 3.14
C LYS A 138 11.12 26.83 4.52
N VAL A 139 12.38 26.82 4.99
CA VAL A 139 12.67 26.52 6.39
C VAL A 139 12.21 27.74 7.20
N PRO A 140 11.19 27.62 8.07
CA PRO A 140 10.73 28.75 8.87
C PRO A 140 11.81 29.22 9.84
N ARG A 141 11.81 30.51 10.15
CA ARG A 141 12.71 31.12 11.15
C ARG A 141 12.25 30.71 12.55
N LYS A 142 13.16 30.84 13.51
CA LYS A 142 12.93 30.47 14.92
C LYS A 142 11.75 31.21 15.58
N ASP A 143 11.32 32.33 14.97
CA ASP A 143 10.27 33.23 15.44
C ASP A 143 9.02 33.22 14.53
N ASP A 144 8.95 32.36 13.51
CA ASP A 144 7.80 32.27 12.59
C ASP A 144 6.63 31.45 13.18
N ILE A 145 5.42 31.80 12.72
CA ILE A 145 4.06 31.61 13.28
C ILE A 145 3.71 30.21 13.84
N ASP A 146 2.93 30.25 14.93
CA ASP A 146 2.07 29.20 15.47
C ASP A 146 0.97 28.81 14.47
N ILE A 147 1.11 27.67 13.76
CA ILE A 147 0.09 26.93 12.97
C ILE A 147 -1.11 27.73 12.44
N GLU A 148 -1.22 27.87 11.13
CA GLU A 148 -2.33 28.62 10.50
C GLU A 148 -3.49 27.72 10.04
N GLU A 149 -4.60 28.33 9.63
CA GLU A 149 -5.69 27.63 8.96
C GLU A 149 -5.32 27.35 7.49
N ALA A 150 -5.57 26.14 7.02
CA ALA A 150 -5.32 25.75 5.63
C ALA A 150 -6.51 26.12 4.72
N GLU A 151 -6.20 26.62 3.53
CA GLU A 151 -7.19 26.94 2.49
C GLU A 151 -7.77 25.67 1.83
N VAL A 152 -8.96 25.79 1.24
CA VAL A 152 -9.54 24.75 0.36
C VAL A 152 -8.74 24.69 -0.94
N LYS A 153 -7.66 23.93 -0.96
CA LYS A 153 -6.82 23.75 -2.15
C LYS A 153 -6.18 22.38 -2.24
N ALA A 154 -5.60 22.12 -3.41
CA ALA A 154 -4.67 21.04 -3.62
C ALA A 154 -3.27 21.63 -3.81
N ALA A 155 -2.28 21.05 -3.15
CA ALA A 155 -0.87 21.38 -3.29
C ALA A 155 -0.04 20.11 -3.42
N SER A 156 1.10 20.21 -4.09
CA SER A 156 2.06 19.12 -4.23
C SER A 156 3.46 19.67 -4.00
N TYR A 157 4.25 18.99 -3.17
CA TYR A 157 5.61 19.39 -2.82
C TYR A 157 6.59 18.28 -3.19
N LEU A 158 7.71 18.63 -3.83
CA LEU A 158 8.84 17.72 -3.93
C LEU A 158 9.52 17.61 -2.57
N ALA A 159 9.66 16.38 -2.07
CA ALA A 159 10.23 16.14 -0.75
C ALA A 159 11.60 15.46 -0.85
N TYR A 160 12.44 15.74 0.15
CA TYR A 160 13.74 15.10 0.37
C TYR A 160 14.77 15.25 -0.75
N GLY A 161 14.59 16.22 -1.65
CA GLY A 161 15.47 16.42 -2.82
C GLY A 161 15.32 15.32 -3.86
N SER A 162 14.09 14.81 -4.04
CA SER A 162 13.72 13.72 -4.96
C SER A 162 12.40 14.01 -5.66
N ASP A 163 11.98 13.18 -6.62
CA ASP A 163 10.67 13.27 -7.28
C ASP A 163 9.51 12.70 -6.43
N PHE A 164 9.80 12.23 -5.21
CA PHE A 164 8.77 11.85 -4.26
C PHE A 164 7.91 13.05 -3.84
N LYS A 165 6.59 12.92 -3.94
CA LYS A 165 5.65 14.01 -3.68
C LYS A 165 4.97 13.86 -2.32
N ILE A 166 5.00 14.91 -1.51
CA ILE A 166 4.01 15.07 -0.43
C ILE A 166 2.89 15.95 -0.99
N LYS A 167 1.65 15.45 -0.92
CA LYS A 167 0.48 16.14 -1.45
C LYS A 167 -0.41 16.59 -0.30
N TYR A 168 -1.06 17.71 -0.47
CA TYR A 168 -2.16 18.16 0.36
C TYR A 168 -3.40 18.30 -0.52
N VAL A 169 -4.49 17.65 -0.17
CA VAL A 169 -5.77 17.76 -0.88
C VAL A 169 -6.88 17.90 0.15
N ALA A 170 -7.36 19.13 0.32
CA ALA A 170 -8.45 19.42 1.25
C ALA A 170 -9.68 18.51 0.98
N PRO A 171 -10.44 18.12 2.01
CA PRO A 171 -11.55 17.16 1.88
C PRO A 171 -12.58 17.51 0.80
N PRO A 172 -13.01 18.78 0.63
CA PRO A 172 -13.94 19.14 -0.45
C PRO A 172 -13.40 18.89 -1.88
N LEU A 173 -12.08 18.73 -2.05
CA LEU A 173 -11.42 18.47 -3.33
C LEU A 173 -11.03 17.00 -3.50
N ALA A 174 -11.19 16.17 -2.48
CA ALA A 174 -10.82 14.77 -2.51
C ALA A 174 -11.88 13.95 -3.26
N LYS A 175 -11.69 13.80 -4.57
CA LYS A 175 -12.62 13.08 -5.47
C LYS A 175 -12.66 11.55 -5.25
N LYS A 176 -11.68 10.99 -4.53
CA LYS A 176 -11.51 9.54 -4.36
C LYS A 176 -11.80 9.16 -2.91
N CYS A 177 -12.85 8.38 -2.69
CA CYS A 177 -13.19 7.83 -1.38
C CYS A 177 -12.95 6.31 -1.39
N PRO A 178 -11.79 5.83 -0.93
CA PRO A 178 -11.50 4.40 -0.93
C PRO A 178 -12.43 3.65 0.04
N SER A 179 -12.83 2.43 -0.33
CA SER A 179 -13.73 1.59 0.46
C SER A 179 -13.12 0.22 0.75
N ALA A 180 -13.43 -0.32 1.92
CA ALA A 180 -13.07 -1.68 2.29
C ALA A 180 -13.90 -2.75 1.54
N ALA A 181 -14.87 -2.34 0.71
CA ALA A 181 -15.57 -3.20 -0.24
C ALA A 181 -14.74 -3.48 -1.51
N TYR A 182 -13.72 -2.68 -1.81
CA TYR A 182 -12.96 -2.84 -3.06
C TYR A 182 -12.32 -4.24 -3.13
N PRO A 183 -12.20 -4.84 -4.33
CA PRO A 183 -11.62 -6.17 -4.47
C PRO A 183 -10.11 -6.14 -4.30
N SER A 184 -9.52 -7.27 -3.90
CA SER A 184 -8.08 -7.48 -3.94
C SER A 184 -7.61 -7.65 -5.39
N PHE A 185 -6.66 -6.81 -5.83
CA PHE A 185 -6.09 -6.93 -7.17
C PHE A 185 -5.31 -8.24 -7.38
N ASN A 186 -4.64 -8.74 -6.33
CA ASN A 186 -3.95 -10.03 -6.43
C ASN A 186 -4.94 -11.18 -6.67
N LEU A 187 -6.12 -11.12 -6.03
CA LEU A 187 -7.12 -12.17 -6.12
C LEU A 187 -7.90 -12.08 -7.43
N LEU A 188 -8.12 -10.88 -7.97
CA LEU A 188 -8.65 -10.71 -9.33
C LEU A 188 -7.75 -11.42 -10.35
N PHE A 189 -6.43 -11.22 -10.26
CA PHE A 189 -5.50 -11.89 -11.15
C PHE A 189 -5.42 -13.40 -10.87
N ALA A 190 -5.52 -13.83 -9.61
CA ALA A 190 -5.60 -15.25 -9.27
C ALA A 190 -6.84 -15.93 -9.90
N THR A 191 -7.99 -15.25 -9.94
CA THR A 191 -9.19 -15.73 -10.65
C THR A 191 -8.94 -15.89 -12.14
N VAL A 192 -8.23 -14.96 -12.78
CA VAL A 192 -7.86 -15.11 -14.20
C VAL A 192 -6.96 -16.31 -14.41
N ILE A 193 -5.93 -16.50 -13.57
CA ILE A 193 -5.04 -17.66 -13.68
C ILE A 193 -5.84 -18.96 -13.53
N ASP A 194 -6.73 -19.04 -12.54
CA ASP A 194 -7.61 -20.19 -12.32
C ASP A 194 -8.52 -20.44 -13.53
N ALA A 195 -9.08 -19.39 -14.13
CA ALA A 195 -9.91 -19.51 -15.33
C ALA A 195 -9.12 -19.96 -16.57
N ILE A 196 -7.89 -19.47 -16.77
CA ILE A 196 -6.99 -19.92 -17.84
C ILE A 196 -6.65 -21.40 -17.65
N GLN A 197 -6.27 -21.80 -16.44
CA GLN A 197 -5.97 -23.21 -16.14
C GLN A 197 -7.20 -24.11 -16.34
N GLY A 198 -8.38 -23.65 -15.92
CA GLY A 198 -9.65 -24.34 -16.15
C GLY A 198 -9.94 -24.52 -17.64
N PHE A 199 -9.71 -23.49 -18.45
CA PHE A 199 -9.82 -23.57 -19.90
C PHE A 199 -8.83 -24.55 -20.53
N LEU A 200 -7.55 -24.47 -20.16
CA LEU A 200 -6.50 -25.35 -20.73
C LEU A 200 -6.69 -26.83 -20.34
N ARG A 201 -7.36 -27.10 -19.22
CA ARG A 201 -7.72 -28.46 -18.77
C ARG A 201 -9.00 -28.98 -19.40
N ALA A 202 -9.93 -28.11 -19.79
CA ALA A 202 -11.26 -28.50 -20.25
C ALA A 202 -11.20 -29.47 -21.43
N GLU A 203 -12.12 -30.44 -21.44
CA GLU A 203 -12.38 -31.25 -22.62
C GLU A 203 -13.23 -30.44 -23.63
N ALA A 204 -13.28 -30.89 -24.89
CA ALA A 204 -13.98 -30.16 -25.95
C ALA A 204 -15.46 -29.85 -25.61
N GLU A 205 -16.12 -30.75 -24.86
CA GLU A 205 -17.52 -30.64 -24.45
C GLU A 205 -17.76 -29.58 -23.34
N ASP A 206 -16.78 -29.35 -22.46
CA ASP A 206 -16.85 -28.38 -21.34
C ASP A 206 -16.33 -26.98 -21.73
N SER A 207 -15.83 -26.83 -22.96
CA SER A 207 -15.11 -25.64 -23.43
C SER A 207 -15.94 -24.35 -23.35
N LYS A 208 -17.26 -24.41 -23.56
CA LYS A 208 -18.11 -23.20 -23.56
C LYS A 208 -18.22 -22.55 -22.19
N ALA A 209 -18.37 -23.35 -21.13
CA ALA A 209 -18.46 -22.85 -19.76
C ALA A 209 -17.11 -22.25 -19.32
N ALA A 210 -16.00 -22.94 -19.63
CA ALA A 210 -14.66 -22.47 -19.32
C ALA A 210 -14.31 -21.15 -20.05
N VAL A 211 -14.66 -21.03 -21.33
CA VAL A 211 -14.49 -19.77 -22.09
C VAL A 211 -15.33 -18.64 -21.51
N THR A 212 -16.55 -18.93 -21.06
CA THR A 212 -17.42 -17.92 -20.44
C THR A 212 -16.83 -17.43 -19.13
N TYR A 213 -16.37 -18.35 -18.27
CA TYR A 213 -15.71 -18.01 -17.00
C TYR A 213 -14.44 -17.18 -17.22
N LEU A 214 -13.60 -17.57 -18.18
CA LEU A 214 -12.39 -16.82 -18.53
C LEU A 214 -12.71 -15.40 -19.01
N LYS A 215 -13.70 -15.25 -19.89
CA LYS A 215 -14.14 -13.92 -20.36
C LYS A 215 -14.61 -13.03 -19.20
N SER A 216 -15.44 -13.57 -18.29
CA SER A 216 -15.91 -12.83 -17.12
C SER A 216 -14.75 -12.48 -16.16
N ALA A 217 -13.83 -13.41 -15.89
CA ALA A 217 -12.67 -13.15 -15.04
C ALA A 217 -11.78 -12.03 -15.61
N CYS A 218 -11.49 -12.07 -16.92
CA CYS A 218 -10.76 -11.00 -17.60
C CYS A 218 -11.50 -9.67 -17.57
N LEU A 219 -12.82 -9.68 -17.79
CA LEU A 219 -13.65 -8.47 -17.72
C LEU A 219 -13.60 -7.84 -16.32
N HIS A 220 -13.71 -8.64 -15.26
CA HIS A 220 -13.62 -8.15 -13.88
C HIS A 220 -12.26 -7.49 -13.61
N LEU A 221 -11.15 -8.13 -14.00
CA LEU A 221 -9.84 -7.52 -13.86
C LEU A 221 -9.76 -6.20 -14.63
N GLN A 222 -10.20 -6.17 -15.89
CA GLN A 222 -10.16 -4.98 -16.74
C GLN A 222 -10.97 -3.83 -16.14
N LEU A 223 -12.19 -4.11 -15.66
CA LEU A 223 -13.06 -3.10 -15.04
C LEU A 223 -12.45 -2.51 -13.77
N PHE A 224 -12.02 -3.36 -12.83
CA PHE A 224 -11.56 -2.92 -11.51
C PHE A 224 -10.11 -2.40 -11.50
N THR A 225 -9.38 -2.53 -12.61
CA THR A 225 -8.05 -1.95 -12.82
C THR A 225 -8.06 -0.74 -13.76
N GLY A 226 -9.22 -0.36 -14.30
CA GLY A 226 -9.36 0.80 -15.18
C GLY A 226 -8.77 0.58 -16.57
N GLY A 227 -8.79 -0.66 -17.07
CA GLY A 227 -8.34 -1.01 -18.42
C GLY A 227 -6.82 -1.07 -18.59
N ALA A 228 -6.05 -1.18 -17.51
CA ALA A 228 -4.58 -1.19 -17.57
C ALA A 228 -3.99 -2.29 -18.49
N VAL A 229 -4.67 -3.44 -18.59
CA VAL A 229 -4.31 -4.55 -19.47
C VAL A 229 -5.58 -5.14 -20.07
N SER A 230 -5.59 -5.38 -21.39
CA SER A 230 -6.72 -6.03 -22.06
C SER A 230 -6.77 -7.53 -21.76
N GLY A 231 -7.96 -8.14 -21.84
CA GLY A 231 -8.12 -9.59 -21.63
C GLY A 231 -7.27 -10.45 -22.58
N ALA A 232 -7.12 -10.03 -23.84
CA ALA A 232 -6.29 -10.74 -24.82
C ALA A 232 -4.79 -10.71 -24.46
N GLN A 233 -4.27 -9.52 -24.14
CA GLN A 233 -2.89 -9.36 -23.66
C GLN A 233 -2.62 -10.20 -22.42
N LEU A 234 -3.59 -10.23 -21.50
CA LEU A 234 -3.48 -10.95 -20.24
C LEU A 234 -3.34 -12.47 -20.45
N VAL A 235 -4.20 -13.05 -21.30
CA VAL A 235 -4.13 -14.48 -21.66
C VAL A 235 -2.80 -14.77 -22.36
N TYR A 236 -2.43 -13.96 -23.35
CA TYR A 236 -1.16 -14.10 -24.06
C TYR A 236 0.05 -14.09 -23.12
N ASP A 237 0.13 -13.12 -22.21
CA ASP A 237 1.21 -13.00 -21.24
C ASP A 237 1.32 -14.23 -20.32
N VAL A 238 0.19 -14.75 -19.84
CA VAL A 238 0.18 -15.94 -18.97
C VAL A 238 0.59 -17.18 -19.76
N LEU A 239 0.14 -17.32 -21.02
CA LEU A 239 0.56 -18.42 -21.87
C LEU A 239 2.07 -18.38 -22.12
N GLN A 240 2.64 -17.22 -22.47
CA GLN A 240 4.09 -17.04 -22.63
C GLN A 240 4.87 -17.42 -21.37
N ASP A 241 4.38 -17.01 -20.21
CA ASP A 241 4.94 -17.39 -18.91
C ASP A 241 4.91 -18.91 -18.70
N TYR A 242 3.80 -19.56 -19.03
CA TYR A 242 3.63 -21.02 -18.97
C TYR A 242 4.46 -21.77 -20.02
N GLY A 243 4.68 -21.18 -21.19
CA GLY A 243 5.58 -21.69 -22.21
C GLY A 243 7.02 -21.72 -21.73
N THR A 244 7.47 -20.65 -21.06
CA THR A 244 8.79 -20.59 -20.42
C THR A 244 8.97 -21.67 -19.34
N MET A 245 7.88 -22.07 -18.67
CA MET A 245 7.88 -23.13 -17.67
C MET A 245 7.77 -24.54 -18.25
N GLY A 246 7.54 -24.67 -19.56
CA GLY A 246 7.30 -25.95 -20.24
C GLY A 246 5.89 -26.51 -20.04
N TYR A 247 4.94 -25.76 -19.49
CA TYR A 247 3.56 -26.23 -19.26
C TYR A 247 2.70 -26.20 -20.53
N VAL A 248 3.04 -25.32 -21.47
CA VAL A 248 2.32 -25.11 -22.72
C VAL A 248 3.31 -25.03 -23.88
N LEU A 249 3.03 -25.68 -25.00
CA LEU A 249 3.68 -25.37 -26.27
C LEU A 249 2.86 -24.30 -26.99
N ILE A 250 3.50 -23.16 -27.25
CA ILE A 250 2.88 -22.02 -27.92
C ILE A 250 3.33 -22.02 -29.38
N ASP A 251 2.39 -21.90 -30.31
CA ASP A 251 2.70 -21.51 -31.68
C ASP A 251 2.52 -20.01 -31.82
N ASP A 252 3.62 -19.28 -31.76
CA ASP A 252 3.60 -17.82 -31.83
C ASP A 252 3.47 -17.34 -33.28
N MET A 253 2.24 -17.40 -33.80
CA MET A 253 1.88 -16.87 -35.11
C MET A 253 1.95 -15.33 -35.19
N TYR A 254 2.21 -14.64 -34.07
CA TYR A 254 2.16 -13.18 -33.96
C TYR A 254 3.54 -12.54 -33.74
N ASN A 255 4.63 -13.31 -33.88
CA ASN A 255 6.02 -12.82 -33.78
C ASN A 255 6.26 -11.96 -32.51
N GLY A 256 5.78 -12.42 -31.35
CA GLY A 256 5.95 -11.74 -30.08
C GLY A 256 4.91 -10.65 -29.78
N ALA A 257 4.04 -10.30 -30.73
CA ALA A 257 2.98 -9.32 -30.52
C ALA A 257 1.73 -9.96 -29.86
N PRO A 258 1.01 -9.22 -29.00
CA PRO A 258 -0.23 -9.71 -28.42
C PRO A 258 -1.31 -9.89 -29.50
N PRO A 259 -2.06 -11.01 -29.47
CA PRO A 259 -3.15 -11.26 -30.40
C PRO A 259 -4.29 -10.24 -30.25
N PRO A 260 -5.03 -9.95 -31.33
CA PRO A 260 -6.08 -8.93 -31.31
C PRO A 260 -7.30 -9.36 -30.49
N THR A 261 -7.58 -10.66 -30.40
CA THR A 261 -8.69 -11.19 -29.60
C THR A 261 -8.23 -12.21 -28.57
N MET A 262 -9.04 -12.35 -27.51
CA MET A 262 -8.83 -13.39 -26.50
C MET A 262 -8.92 -14.80 -27.11
N ARG A 263 -9.75 -14.98 -28.15
CA ARG A 263 -9.87 -16.26 -28.85
C ARG A 263 -8.57 -16.63 -29.55
N ASP A 264 -7.98 -15.67 -30.26
CA ASP A 264 -6.70 -15.88 -30.94
C ASP A 264 -5.60 -16.23 -29.94
N ALA A 265 -5.56 -15.54 -28.79
CA ALA A 265 -4.62 -15.85 -27.71
C ALA A 265 -4.80 -17.27 -27.17
N MET A 266 -6.04 -17.74 -27.00
CA MET A 266 -6.32 -19.11 -26.55
C MET A 266 -5.87 -20.15 -27.58
N GLU A 267 -6.07 -19.89 -28.88
CA GLU A 267 -5.72 -20.82 -29.97
C GLU A 267 -4.20 -21.00 -30.15
N MET A 268 -3.37 -20.13 -29.55
CA MET A 268 -1.91 -20.29 -29.55
C MET A 268 -1.41 -21.48 -28.72
N ALA A 269 -2.18 -21.94 -27.73
CA ALA A 269 -1.82 -23.07 -26.89
C ALA A 269 -2.08 -24.40 -27.61
N LYS A 270 -1.05 -24.94 -28.31
CA LYS A 270 -1.18 -26.17 -29.10
C LYS A 270 -1.11 -27.45 -28.28
N TYR A 271 -0.28 -27.46 -27.24
CA TYR A 271 -0.09 -28.61 -26.36
C TYR A 271 -0.06 -28.16 -24.92
N VAL A 272 -0.77 -28.88 -24.06
CA VAL A 272 -0.94 -28.56 -22.64
C VAL A 272 -0.62 -29.78 -21.81
N ILE A 273 0.28 -29.64 -20.83
CA ILE A 273 0.52 -30.68 -19.83
C ILE A 273 -0.54 -30.53 -18.73
N LYS A 274 -1.72 -31.13 -18.95
CA LYS A 274 -2.91 -30.94 -18.09
C LYS A 274 -2.66 -31.29 -16.61
N ASP A 275 -1.87 -32.33 -16.34
CA ASP A 275 -1.61 -32.83 -14.98
C ASP A 275 -0.77 -31.85 -14.11
N GLU A 276 0.05 -31.00 -14.74
CA GLU A 276 0.88 -29.98 -14.06
C GLU A 276 0.13 -28.66 -13.82
N MET A 277 -0.98 -28.51 -14.53
CA MET A 277 -2.15 -27.65 -14.37
C MET A 277 -2.55 -26.85 -13.10
N ARG A 278 -1.88 -26.82 -11.95
CA ARG A 278 -2.59 -26.71 -10.64
C ARG A 278 -3.41 -25.43 -10.39
N GLN A 279 -4.68 -25.62 -10.03
CA GLN A 279 -5.58 -24.57 -9.53
C GLN A 279 -5.00 -23.87 -8.30
N ARG A 280 -5.11 -22.54 -8.29
CA ARG A 280 -4.55 -21.68 -7.25
C ARG A 280 -5.50 -21.55 -6.09
N ASN A 281 -5.46 -22.54 -5.21
CA ASN A 281 -6.35 -22.59 -4.06
C ASN A 281 -5.89 -21.66 -2.92
N VAL A 282 -6.01 -20.34 -3.11
CA VAL A 282 -5.72 -19.33 -2.08
C VAL A 282 -6.87 -19.29 -1.06
N PHE A 283 -6.72 -20.02 0.04
CA PHE A 283 -7.75 -20.12 1.09
C PHE A 283 -7.60 -19.12 2.24
N LYS A 284 -6.43 -18.46 2.36
CA LYS A 284 -6.11 -17.64 3.52
C LYS A 284 -5.56 -16.27 3.12
N PRO A 285 -6.07 -15.17 3.69
CA PRO A 285 -5.58 -13.84 3.39
C PRO A 285 -4.12 -13.68 3.83
N ASP A 286 -3.34 -12.93 3.05
CA ASP A 286 -1.93 -12.68 3.33
C ASP A 286 -1.75 -11.91 4.64
N LEU A 287 -2.57 -10.87 4.83
CA LEU A 287 -2.59 -10.02 6.01
C LEU A 287 -3.97 -10.00 6.66
N ALA A 288 -3.94 -9.71 7.95
CA ALA A 288 -5.08 -9.30 8.76
C ALA A 288 -4.68 -8.01 9.49
N ILE A 289 -5.61 -7.11 9.71
CA ILE A 289 -5.40 -5.88 10.48
C ILE A 289 -6.00 -6.06 11.87
N SER A 290 -5.29 -5.65 12.91
CA SER A 290 -5.79 -5.59 14.28
C SER A 290 -5.57 -4.19 14.83
N LEU A 291 -6.66 -3.55 15.23
CA LEU A 291 -6.71 -2.20 15.75
C LEU A 291 -6.78 -2.26 17.28
N SER A 292 -5.78 -1.72 17.95
CA SER A 292 -5.71 -1.74 19.41
C SER A 292 -6.75 -0.82 20.06
N PRO A 293 -6.90 -0.87 21.39
CA PRO A 293 -7.47 0.23 22.15
C PRO A 293 -6.71 1.53 21.89
N GLY A 294 -7.44 2.65 21.94
CA GLY A 294 -6.89 3.98 21.68
C GLY A 294 -7.70 5.14 22.21
N GLY A 295 -8.88 4.90 22.80
CA GLY A 295 -9.81 5.93 23.26
C GLY A 295 -10.04 7.00 22.19
N PHE A 296 -9.81 8.28 22.53
CA PHE A 296 -10.03 9.42 21.64
C PHE A 296 -8.99 9.57 20.51
N LEU A 297 -8.06 8.61 20.34
CA LEU A 297 -7.19 8.55 19.15
C LEU A 297 -7.89 8.00 17.90
N LEU A 298 -9.22 7.82 17.92
CA LEU A 298 -10.05 7.39 16.78
C LEU A 298 -9.66 8.04 15.44
N PRO A 299 -9.45 9.38 15.34
CA PRO A 299 -9.01 10.00 14.10
C PRO A 299 -7.75 9.39 13.49
N MET A 300 -6.78 9.00 14.32
CA MET A 300 -5.54 8.37 13.87
C MET A 300 -5.78 6.98 13.26
N PHE A 301 -6.78 6.24 13.78
CA PHE A 301 -7.20 4.99 13.16
C PHE A 301 -7.85 5.23 11.80
N VAL A 302 -8.69 6.26 11.66
CA VAL A 302 -9.33 6.59 10.37
C VAL A 302 -8.27 6.85 9.32
N GLY A 303 -7.28 7.70 9.61
CA GLY A 303 -6.21 8.00 8.66
C GLY A 303 -5.35 6.77 8.32
N PHE A 304 -5.03 5.92 9.29
CA PHE A 304 -4.30 4.68 9.02
C PHE A 304 -5.07 3.74 8.08
N VAL A 305 -6.35 3.49 8.38
CA VAL A 305 -7.23 2.62 7.56
C VAL A 305 -7.44 3.21 6.17
N ASP A 306 -7.69 4.51 6.07
CA ASP A 306 -7.84 5.24 4.81
C ASP A 306 -6.63 5.06 3.90
N TYR A 307 -5.43 5.24 4.44
CA TYR A 307 -4.18 5.02 3.69
C TYR A 307 -4.03 3.57 3.19
N LEU A 308 -4.39 2.58 4.03
CA LEU A 308 -4.34 1.18 3.62
C LEU A 308 -5.35 0.84 2.52
N MET A 309 -6.56 1.41 2.56
CA MET A 309 -7.56 1.19 1.51
C MET A 309 -7.18 1.89 0.21
N GLU A 310 -6.61 3.10 0.27
CA GLU A 310 -6.11 3.83 -0.91
C GLU A 310 -5.10 3.00 -1.73
N LEU A 311 -4.26 2.22 -1.03
CA LEU A 311 -3.26 1.34 -1.62
C LEU A 311 -3.76 -0.07 -1.93
N ASN A 312 -5.03 -0.40 -1.66
CA ASN A 312 -5.63 -1.74 -1.76
C ASN A 312 -5.04 -2.79 -0.78
N ILE A 313 -4.32 -2.35 0.26
CA ILE A 313 -3.80 -3.21 1.33
C ILE A 313 -4.94 -3.68 2.25
N LEU A 314 -5.92 -2.82 2.48
CA LEU A 314 -7.19 -3.15 3.12
C LEU A 314 -8.29 -3.14 2.05
N ASN A 315 -8.90 -4.30 1.83
CA ASN A 315 -9.89 -4.56 0.77
C ASN A 315 -10.89 -5.61 1.29
N MET A 316 -11.89 -6.03 0.52
CA MET A 316 -12.99 -6.89 0.99
C MET A 316 -12.55 -8.24 1.58
N THR A 317 -11.34 -8.70 1.26
CA THR A 317 -10.83 -10.02 1.66
C THR A 317 -9.95 -9.98 2.91
N VAL A 318 -9.52 -8.79 3.34
CA VAL A 318 -8.57 -8.62 4.44
C VAL A 318 -9.31 -8.59 5.77
N PRO A 319 -9.10 -9.56 6.68
CA PRO A 319 -9.77 -9.56 7.97
C PRO A 319 -9.35 -8.36 8.82
N ILE A 320 -10.30 -7.80 9.57
CA ILE A 320 -10.06 -6.66 10.46
C ILE A 320 -10.58 -6.98 11.85
N SER A 321 -9.76 -6.77 12.88
CA SER A 321 -10.16 -6.96 14.27
C SER A 321 -9.92 -5.71 15.08
N GLY A 322 -10.68 -5.52 16.15
CA GLY A 322 -10.58 -4.34 16.98
C GLY A 322 -10.93 -4.58 18.44
N SER A 323 -10.27 -3.83 19.33
CA SER A 323 -10.60 -3.74 20.75
C SER A 323 -10.85 -2.29 21.12
N SER A 324 -11.86 -2.01 21.94
CA SER A 324 -12.19 -0.65 22.39
C SER A 324 -12.36 0.30 21.21
N ALA A 325 -11.69 1.46 21.16
CA ALA A 325 -11.69 2.34 19.98
C ALA A 325 -11.34 1.62 18.65
N GLY A 326 -10.50 0.59 18.68
CA GLY A 326 -10.21 -0.23 17.50
C GLY A 326 -11.42 -1.05 17.02
N SER A 327 -12.33 -1.45 17.92
CA SER A 327 -13.56 -2.17 17.57
C SER A 327 -14.57 -1.27 16.86
N VAL A 328 -14.73 -0.04 17.37
CA VAL A 328 -15.46 1.04 16.71
C VAL A 328 -14.93 1.24 15.29
N MET A 329 -13.61 1.44 15.17
CA MET A 329 -13.00 1.64 13.86
C MET A 329 -13.23 0.44 12.92
N SER A 330 -13.12 -0.78 13.43
CA SER A 330 -13.30 -2.00 12.63
C SER A 330 -14.68 -2.07 11.99
N ILE A 331 -15.72 -1.58 12.68
CA ILE A 331 -17.09 -1.57 12.18
C ILE A 331 -17.35 -0.40 11.23
N VAL A 332 -16.96 0.83 11.60
CA VAL A 332 -17.16 1.99 10.70
C VAL A 332 -16.31 1.88 9.42
N THR A 333 -15.24 1.07 9.44
CA THR A 333 -14.49 0.71 8.23
C THR A 333 -15.38 0.01 7.19
N THR A 334 -16.37 -0.77 7.65
CA THR A 334 -17.28 -1.57 6.82
C THR A 334 -18.63 -0.92 6.52
N MET A 335 -18.84 0.33 6.93
CA MET A 335 -20.01 1.12 6.54
C MET A 335 -19.80 1.67 5.12
N TYR A 336 -20.15 0.89 4.10
CA TYR A 336 -19.83 1.20 2.70
C TYR A 336 -20.53 2.44 2.12
N ASN A 337 -21.62 2.90 2.74
CA ASN A 337 -22.31 4.14 2.40
C ASN A 337 -21.61 5.40 2.95
N ARG A 338 -20.49 5.26 3.67
CA ARG A 338 -19.82 6.36 4.37
C ARG A 338 -18.37 6.46 3.94
N ASN A 339 -17.97 7.67 3.54
CA ASN A 339 -16.57 7.97 3.30
C ASN A 339 -15.84 8.35 4.61
N ARG A 340 -14.52 8.51 4.52
CA ARG A 340 -13.67 8.71 5.70
C ARG A 340 -13.81 10.10 6.32
N TYR A 341 -14.29 11.09 5.58
CA TYR A 341 -14.56 12.42 6.12
C TYR A 341 -15.87 12.44 6.91
N GLU A 342 -16.93 11.76 6.45
CA GLU A 342 -18.17 11.63 7.24
C GLU A 342 -17.90 10.89 8.57
N ILE A 343 -17.00 9.90 8.56
CA ILE A 343 -16.57 9.20 9.78
C ILE A 343 -15.73 10.11 10.69
N MET A 344 -14.95 11.03 10.12
CA MET A 344 -14.25 12.04 10.91
C MET A 344 -15.23 13.01 11.57
N GLU A 345 -16.24 13.48 10.85
CA GLU A 345 -17.33 14.32 11.37
C GLU A 345 -18.04 13.65 12.55
N LEU A 346 -18.39 12.37 12.42
CA LEU A 346 -18.99 11.58 13.51
C LEU A 346 -18.14 11.60 14.80
N PHE A 347 -16.81 11.55 14.66
CA PHE A 347 -15.90 11.56 15.81
C PHE A 347 -15.63 12.99 16.33
N GLU A 348 -15.65 14.00 15.47
CA GLU A 348 -15.56 15.41 15.85
C GLU A 348 -16.77 15.82 16.70
N GLU A 349 -17.99 15.50 16.27
CA GLU A 349 -19.24 15.82 16.97
C GLU A 349 -19.32 15.16 18.35
N ALA A 350 -19.06 13.85 18.43
CA ALA A 350 -19.05 13.15 19.71
C ALA A 350 -17.96 13.69 20.65
N GLY A 351 -16.79 14.06 20.10
CA GLY A 351 -15.71 14.69 20.85
C GLY A 351 -16.09 16.04 21.44
N GLU A 352 -16.75 16.91 20.65
CA GLU A 352 -17.24 18.22 21.09
C GLU A 352 -18.31 18.11 22.17
N ALA A 353 -19.25 17.17 22.03
CA ALA A 353 -20.26 16.88 23.03
C ALA A 353 -19.63 16.41 24.36
N LEU A 354 -18.58 15.60 24.31
CA LEU A 354 -17.85 15.10 25.49
C LEU A 354 -16.90 16.12 26.12
N MET A 355 -16.44 17.13 25.37
CA MET A 355 -15.70 18.27 25.94
C MET A 355 -16.61 19.24 26.69
N SER A 356 -17.87 19.36 26.23
CA SER A 356 -18.88 20.22 26.84
C SER A 356 -19.53 19.59 28.08
N ASN A 357 -19.34 18.30 28.31
CA ASN A 357 -19.89 17.51 29.41
C ASN A 357 -18.79 16.80 30.20
N MET A 358 -19.14 16.13 31.30
CA MET A 358 -18.18 15.31 32.05
C MET A 358 -17.96 13.98 31.33
N THR A 359 -16.77 13.75 30.74
CA THR A 359 -16.45 12.50 30.01
C THR A 359 -16.55 11.23 30.87
N VAL A 360 -16.30 11.36 32.17
CA VAL A 360 -16.37 10.25 33.14
C VAL A 360 -17.84 9.88 33.36
N GLY A 361 -18.22 8.66 33.01
CA GLY A 361 -19.55 8.12 33.22
C GLY A 361 -20.59 8.45 32.14
N THR A 362 -20.29 9.30 31.17
CA THR A 362 -21.25 9.70 30.12
C THR A 362 -20.91 9.16 28.73
N LEU A 363 -19.80 8.43 28.59
CA LEU A 363 -19.27 8.04 27.28
C LEU A 363 -20.25 7.20 26.45
N ASP A 364 -20.97 6.26 27.07
CA ASP A 364 -21.97 5.44 26.38
C ASP A 364 -23.20 6.23 25.94
N GLU A 365 -23.67 7.15 26.79
CA GLU A 365 -24.85 7.99 26.55
C GLU A 365 -24.66 8.90 25.34
N VAL A 366 -23.43 9.38 25.14
CA VAL A 366 -23.08 10.19 23.97
C VAL A 366 -22.78 9.29 22.77
N PHE A 367 -21.88 8.32 22.92
CA PHE A 367 -21.32 7.59 21.79
C PHE A 367 -22.31 6.64 21.10
N SER A 368 -23.14 5.93 21.87
CA SER A 368 -24.05 4.91 21.33
C SER A 368 -25.10 5.48 20.36
N PRO A 369 -25.80 6.60 20.69
CA PRO A 369 -26.72 7.24 19.75
C PRO A 369 -26.06 7.70 18.45
N PHE A 370 -24.84 8.24 18.51
CA PHE A 370 -24.10 8.69 17.32
C PHE A 370 -23.80 7.53 16.37
N VAL A 371 -23.29 6.40 16.88
CA VAL A 371 -23.01 5.23 16.04
C VAL A 371 -24.30 4.61 15.49
N MET A 372 -25.37 4.57 16.28
CA MET A 372 -26.69 4.06 15.83
C MET A 372 -27.29 4.90 14.71
N GLY A 373 -27.23 6.24 14.80
CA GLY A 373 -27.73 7.13 13.75
C GLY A 373 -26.97 6.99 12.43
N PHE A 374 -25.74 6.46 12.48
CA PHE A 374 -24.86 6.36 11.33
C PHE A 374 -24.87 4.98 10.64
N ALA A 375 -25.28 3.93 11.36
CA ALA A 375 -25.30 2.54 10.89
C ALA A 375 -26.49 2.25 9.95
N SER A 376 -26.25 1.47 8.89
CA SER A 376 -27.34 0.95 8.06
C SER A 376 -28.14 -0.14 8.78
N LYS A 377 -29.42 -0.32 8.41
CA LYS A 377 -30.33 -1.28 9.06
C LYS A 377 -29.80 -2.73 9.09
N GLU A 378 -29.07 -3.14 8.05
CA GLU A 378 -28.50 -4.49 7.94
C GLU A 378 -26.96 -4.51 8.10
N LEU A 379 -26.36 -3.54 8.80
CA LEU A 379 -24.91 -3.47 9.02
C LEU A 379 -24.32 -4.79 9.57
N TYR A 380 -25.01 -5.44 10.51
CA TYR A 380 -24.60 -6.73 11.05
C TYR A 380 -24.45 -7.83 9.99
N LYS A 381 -25.27 -7.81 8.91
CA LYS A 381 -25.14 -8.72 7.76
C LYS A 381 -23.96 -8.34 6.88
N THR A 382 -23.74 -7.05 6.63
CA THR A 382 -22.55 -6.56 5.91
C THR A 382 -21.27 -7.12 6.55
N LEU A 383 -21.18 -7.05 7.88
CA LEU A 383 -20.05 -7.57 8.65
C LEU A 383 -19.95 -9.09 8.61
N SER A 384 -21.07 -9.78 8.84
CA SER A 384 -21.11 -11.24 8.96
C SER A 384 -20.87 -11.97 7.63
N GLU A 385 -21.24 -11.37 6.50
CA GLU A 385 -21.05 -11.96 5.17
C GLU A 385 -19.77 -11.51 4.45
N ARG A 386 -19.05 -10.53 5.00
CA ARG A 386 -17.81 -10.05 4.39
C ARG A 386 -16.79 -11.19 4.24
N ILE A 387 -16.08 -11.23 3.10
CA ILE A 387 -15.10 -12.29 2.81
C ILE A 387 -13.99 -12.32 3.87
N GLY A 388 -13.37 -11.17 4.15
CA GLY A 388 -12.54 -10.98 5.32
C GLY A 388 -13.45 -10.76 6.54
N PRO A 389 -13.42 -11.61 7.57
CA PRO A 389 -14.27 -11.41 8.74
C PRO A 389 -13.88 -10.14 9.51
N VAL A 390 -14.87 -9.53 10.15
CA VAL A 390 -14.68 -8.46 11.13
C VAL A 390 -14.80 -9.05 12.53
N GLN A 391 -13.87 -8.71 13.42
CA GLN A 391 -13.79 -9.30 14.76
C GLN A 391 -13.77 -8.22 15.84
N VAL A 392 -14.81 -8.20 16.68
CA VAL A 392 -14.89 -7.33 17.87
C VAL A 392 -14.37 -8.12 19.08
N ASN A 393 -13.37 -7.61 19.78
CA ASN A 393 -12.71 -8.31 20.87
C ASN A 393 -13.07 -7.68 22.23
N PHE A 394 -13.35 -8.50 23.23
CA PHE A 394 -13.67 -8.06 24.59
C PHE A 394 -13.07 -9.03 25.62
N GLY A 395 -12.94 -8.59 26.87
CA GLY A 395 -12.52 -9.44 27.97
C GLY A 395 -13.72 -9.93 28.76
N VAL A 396 -13.71 -11.20 29.18
CA VAL A 396 -14.68 -11.75 30.13
C VAL A 396 -13.98 -12.08 31.43
N ARG A 397 -14.58 -11.74 32.57
CA ARG A 397 -13.98 -12.03 33.88
C ARG A 397 -14.45 -13.39 34.39
N LYS A 398 -13.54 -14.37 34.51
CA LYS A 398 -13.77 -15.69 35.13
C LYS A 398 -12.77 -15.93 36.24
N GLU A 399 -13.25 -16.33 37.41
CA GLU A 399 -12.40 -16.68 38.58
C GLU A 399 -11.34 -15.60 38.92
N GLY A 400 -11.71 -14.33 38.80
CA GLY A 400 -10.80 -13.20 39.06
C GLY A 400 -9.78 -12.91 37.96
N LYS A 401 -9.77 -13.64 36.84
CA LYS A 401 -8.91 -13.42 35.68
C LYS A 401 -9.73 -12.98 34.45
N PHE A 402 -9.11 -12.20 33.57
CA PHE A 402 -9.70 -11.87 32.28
C PHE A 402 -9.34 -12.93 31.25
N GLU A 403 -10.35 -13.46 30.58
CA GLU A 403 -10.23 -14.33 29.41
C GLU A 403 -10.60 -13.56 28.14
N PRO A 404 -9.84 -13.74 27.04
CA PRO A 404 -10.17 -13.12 25.78
C PRO A 404 -11.40 -13.77 25.15
N ARG A 405 -12.28 -12.94 24.60
CA ARG A 405 -13.43 -13.32 23.77
C ARG A 405 -13.52 -12.43 22.55
N TYR A 406 -14.30 -12.88 21.57
CA TYR A 406 -14.56 -12.12 20.37
C TYR A 406 -15.88 -12.51 19.73
N VAL A 407 -16.46 -11.56 18.98
CA VAL A 407 -17.62 -11.75 18.11
C VAL A 407 -17.18 -11.52 16.68
N THR A 408 -17.55 -12.44 15.80
CA THR A 408 -17.34 -12.33 14.33
C THR A 408 -18.64 -12.40 13.52
N LEU A 409 -19.71 -12.88 14.15
CA LEU A 409 -21.05 -12.97 13.61
C LEU A 409 -22.00 -12.39 14.66
N ALA A 410 -22.86 -11.46 14.24
CA ALA A 410 -23.91 -10.91 15.07
C ALA A 410 -25.27 -11.24 14.44
N GLU A 411 -26.30 -11.44 15.27
CA GLU A 411 -27.64 -11.78 14.79
C GLU A 411 -28.49 -10.55 14.45
N SER A 412 -28.12 -9.40 15.03
CA SER A 412 -28.77 -8.11 14.79
C SER A 412 -27.78 -6.95 15.00
N ASN A 413 -28.19 -5.73 14.63
CA ASN A 413 -27.41 -4.52 14.91
C ASN A 413 -27.29 -4.27 16.42
N GLU A 414 -28.31 -4.57 17.20
CA GLU A 414 -28.29 -4.44 18.67
C GLU A 414 -27.22 -5.34 19.28
N ALA A 415 -27.20 -6.63 18.91
CA ALA A 415 -26.19 -7.58 19.39
C ALA A 415 -24.76 -7.18 18.98
N LEU A 416 -24.59 -6.66 17.77
CA LEU A 416 -23.32 -6.12 17.30
C LEU A 416 -22.89 -4.93 18.16
N LEU A 417 -23.80 -3.98 18.41
CA LEU A 417 -23.49 -2.77 19.18
C LEU A 417 -23.19 -3.09 20.64
N ASP A 418 -23.89 -4.04 21.25
CA ASP A 418 -23.56 -4.50 22.60
C ASP A 418 -22.16 -5.12 22.66
N ALA A 419 -21.73 -5.83 21.62
CA ALA A 419 -20.34 -6.30 21.53
C ALA A 419 -19.33 -5.14 21.45
N VAL A 420 -19.64 -4.07 20.72
CA VAL A 420 -18.78 -2.86 20.63
C VAL A 420 -18.75 -2.09 21.93
N ARG A 421 -19.91 -1.89 22.55
CA ARG A 421 -20.06 -1.23 23.84
C ARG A 421 -19.28 -2.00 24.90
N ALA A 422 -19.41 -3.32 24.95
CA ALA A 422 -18.60 -4.16 25.84
C ALA A 422 -17.11 -4.02 25.55
N SER A 423 -16.72 -4.09 24.26
CA SER A 423 -15.34 -3.91 23.83
C SER A 423 -14.77 -2.54 24.21
N SER A 424 -15.62 -1.52 24.36
CA SER A 424 -15.22 -0.14 24.67
C SER A 424 -15.49 0.25 26.13
N ASN A 425 -15.98 -0.68 26.96
CA ASN A 425 -16.40 -0.43 28.33
C ASN A 425 -15.21 -0.21 29.28
N VAL A 426 -14.52 0.93 29.12
CA VAL A 426 -13.38 1.32 29.95
C VAL A 426 -13.89 1.63 31.36
N PRO A 427 -13.45 0.88 32.40
CA PRO A 427 -13.91 1.11 33.76
C PRO A 427 -13.70 2.56 34.22
N GLY A 428 -14.76 3.18 34.75
CA GLY A 428 -14.77 4.57 35.19
C GLY A 428 -15.16 5.59 34.12
N PHE A 429 -15.04 5.28 32.83
CA PHE A 429 -15.54 6.15 31.75
C PHE A 429 -16.96 5.79 31.32
N PHE A 430 -17.34 4.53 31.47
CA PHE A 430 -18.71 4.05 31.31
C PHE A 430 -19.40 3.96 32.68
N THR A 431 -20.66 4.38 32.75
CA THR A 431 -21.55 4.18 33.92
C THR A 431 -22.07 2.75 34.02
N ILE A 432 -22.11 2.06 32.88
CA ILE A 432 -22.65 0.72 32.76
C ILE A 432 -21.64 -0.27 33.32
N GLY A 433 -22.11 -1.20 34.15
CA GLY A 433 -21.31 -2.34 34.61
C GLY A 433 -20.89 -3.26 33.45
N ALA A 434 -20.56 -4.52 33.74
CA ALA A 434 -20.30 -5.47 32.66
C ALA A 434 -21.53 -5.60 31.74
N ILE A 435 -21.31 -5.69 30.44
CA ILE A 435 -22.37 -5.93 29.45
C ILE A 435 -22.50 -7.44 29.27
N ASP A 436 -23.72 -7.96 29.31
CA ASP A 436 -23.94 -9.39 29.10
C ASP A 436 -23.86 -9.72 27.59
N ILE A 437 -22.92 -10.58 27.22
CA ILE A 437 -22.82 -11.12 25.86
C ILE A 437 -22.93 -12.63 25.96
N ASN A 438 -24.05 -13.17 25.50
CA ASN A 438 -24.33 -14.62 25.49
C ASN A 438 -24.18 -15.27 26.88
N GLY A 439 -24.61 -14.58 27.95
CA GLY A 439 -24.53 -15.06 29.34
C GLY A 439 -23.18 -14.84 30.01
N GLU A 440 -22.23 -14.16 29.35
CA GLU A 440 -20.91 -13.81 29.90
C GLU A 440 -20.80 -12.30 30.17
N ALA A 441 -20.39 -11.95 31.40
CA ALA A 441 -20.09 -10.56 31.78
C ALA A 441 -18.84 -10.03 31.07
N ALA A 442 -19.06 -9.19 30.05
CA ALA A 442 -18.05 -8.65 29.16
C ALA A 442 -17.59 -7.23 29.53
N TYR A 443 -16.31 -6.97 29.29
CA TYR A 443 -15.56 -5.75 29.60
C TYR A 443 -14.64 -5.34 28.45
N ASP A 444 -14.01 -4.17 28.57
CA ASP A 444 -13.18 -3.57 27.52
C ASP A 444 -12.19 -4.55 26.86
N GLY A 445 -12.04 -4.41 25.54
CA GLY A 445 -11.16 -5.17 24.69
C GLY A 445 -9.68 -5.01 25.00
N PHE A 446 -9.27 -4.05 25.82
CA PHE A 446 -7.95 -3.97 26.43
C PHE A 446 -7.62 -5.27 27.17
N PHE A 447 -8.62 -5.88 27.83
CA PHE A 447 -8.49 -7.15 28.54
C PHE A 447 -8.59 -8.39 27.63
N ALA A 448 -8.82 -8.21 26.31
CA ALA A 448 -8.96 -9.29 25.35
C ALA A 448 -7.62 -9.92 24.91
N THR A 449 -6.52 -9.64 25.60
CA THR A 449 -5.21 -10.28 25.37
C THR A 449 -4.40 -10.31 26.66
N LYS A 450 -3.35 -11.12 26.70
CA LYS A 450 -2.28 -10.98 27.71
C LYS A 450 -1.62 -9.59 27.59
N ASN A 451 -1.16 -9.04 28.71
CA ASN A 451 -0.58 -7.68 28.88
C ASN A 451 0.40 -7.20 27.79
N PHE A 452 1.01 -8.11 27.03
CA PHE A 452 1.96 -7.80 25.95
C PHE A 452 1.30 -7.15 24.71
N PHE A 453 0.11 -7.60 24.30
CA PHE A 453 -0.56 -7.15 23.06
C PHE A 453 -1.66 -6.11 23.28
N MET A 454 -2.05 -5.84 24.54
CA MET A 454 -2.97 -4.76 24.94
C MET A 454 -4.20 -4.64 24.03
N GLY A 455 -4.99 -5.69 23.94
CA GLY A 455 -6.20 -5.78 23.11
C GLY A 455 -5.96 -6.02 21.62
N SER A 456 -4.72 -5.98 21.12
CA SER A 456 -4.43 -6.26 19.70
C SER A 456 -4.36 -7.77 19.42
N THR A 457 -5.52 -8.41 19.30
CA THR A 457 -5.66 -9.86 19.10
C THR A 457 -5.08 -10.33 17.76
N LYS A 458 -4.84 -11.63 17.64
CA LYS A 458 -4.53 -12.24 16.34
C LYS A 458 -5.84 -12.38 15.56
N SER A 459 -5.82 -11.96 14.30
CA SER A 459 -6.95 -11.98 13.37
C SER A 459 -6.67 -12.99 12.23
N PRO A 460 -7.69 -13.58 11.55
CA PRO A 460 -7.55 -14.76 10.70
C PRO A 460 -6.89 -14.52 9.33
N GLY A 461 -5.63 -14.04 9.33
CA GLY A 461 -4.73 -13.98 8.18
C GLY A 461 -3.46 -14.80 8.41
N ARG A 462 -2.57 -14.89 7.40
CA ARG A 462 -1.24 -15.50 7.57
C ARG A 462 -0.39 -14.70 8.57
N ARG A 463 -0.51 -13.38 8.53
CA ARG A 463 0.05 -12.43 9.50
C ARG A 463 -0.98 -11.43 9.97
N THR A 464 -0.86 -10.97 11.22
CA THR A 464 -1.66 -9.85 11.73
C THR A 464 -0.78 -8.61 11.92
N ILE A 465 -1.13 -7.52 11.26
CA ILE A 465 -0.56 -6.18 11.45
C ILE A 465 -1.32 -5.50 12.57
N ARG A 466 -0.61 -5.07 13.60
CA ARG A 466 -1.22 -4.41 14.77
C ARG A 466 -0.98 -2.92 14.67
N PHE A 467 -2.03 -2.16 14.44
CA PHE A 467 -1.96 -0.71 14.57
C PHE A 467 -2.20 -0.33 16.01
N ASN A 468 -1.20 0.29 16.62
CA ASN A 468 -1.22 0.64 18.03
C ASN A 468 -0.82 2.12 18.20
N PRO A 469 -1.80 3.04 18.19
CA PRO A 469 -1.52 4.46 18.34
C PRO A 469 -1.15 4.83 19.79
N MET A 470 -1.52 4.01 20.78
CA MET A 470 -1.09 4.18 22.16
C MET A 470 0.32 3.59 22.38
N PRO A 471 1.27 4.33 22.98
CA PRO A 471 2.65 3.87 23.18
C PRO A 471 2.82 2.94 24.40
N LEU A 472 1.95 1.93 24.52
CA LEU A 472 1.92 0.96 25.60
C LEU A 472 2.24 -0.47 25.08
N GLY A 473 2.84 -1.32 25.91
CA GLY A 473 3.11 -2.73 25.58
C GLY A 473 4.06 -2.92 24.38
N ILE A 474 3.75 -3.87 23.48
CA ILE A 474 4.43 -4.04 22.17
C ILE A 474 4.41 -2.76 21.33
N GLY A 475 3.49 -1.83 21.59
CA GLY A 475 3.48 -0.51 20.97
C GLY A 475 4.81 0.24 21.12
N ARG A 476 5.72 -0.17 22.02
CA ARG A 476 7.09 0.37 22.15
C ARG A 476 8.14 -0.32 21.27
N SER A 477 7.81 -1.46 20.66
CA SER A 477 8.72 -2.21 19.80
C SER A 477 8.70 -1.66 18.38
N VAL A 478 9.88 -1.59 17.78
CA VAL A 478 10.05 -1.36 16.35
C VAL A 478 10.75 -2.60 15.81
N GLY A 479 10.06 -3.39 14.98
CA GLY A 479 10.64 -4.59 14.39
C GLY A 479 11.77 -4.23 13.43
N SER A 480 12.93 -4.87 13.55
CA SER A 480 14.12 -4.71 12.68
C SER A 480 14.39 -6.04 11.97
N ASN A 481 13.32 -6.69 11.53
CA ASN A 481 13.30 -8.09 11.11
C ASN A 481 12.43 -8.21 9.86
N LEU A 482 12.34 -9.39 9.24
CA LEU A 482 11.52 -9.58 8.04
C LEU A 482 9.99 -9.48 8.28
N MET A 483 9.56 -9.19 9.51
CA MET A 483 8.16 -9.15 9.93
C MET A 483 7.81 -7.82 10.62
N ASN A 484 7.25 -6.86 9.90
CA ASN A 484 6.73 -5.64 10.50
C ASN A 484 5.27 -5.84 10.95
N PHE A 485 5.08 -6.57 12.05
CA PHE A 485 3.75 -6.87 12.60
C PHE A 485 3.13 -5.75 13.46
N VAL A 486 3.79 -4.59 13.56
CA VAL A 486 3.33 -3.44 14.36
C VAL A 486 3.49 -2.15 13.56
N ALA A 487 2.42 -1.36 13.50
CA ALA A 487 2.40 0.01 13.00
C ALA A 487 2.11 0.95 14.18
N ASN A 488 3.05 1.84 14.49
CA ASN A 488 2.97 2.77 15.62
C ASN A 488 3.87 4.00 15.39
N SER A 489 3.78 4.98 16.29
CA SER A 489 4.56 6.21 16.28
C SER A 489 6.08 6.01 16.41
N PHE A 490 6.56 4.90 16.97
CA PHE A 490 8.00 4.64 17.13
C PHE A 490 8.71 4.29 15.82
N LEU A 491 7.96 3.98 14.75
CA LEU A 491 8.53 3.85 13.41
C LEU A 491 9.29 5.11 12.99
N GLN A 492 8.95 6.30 13.52
CA GLN A 492 9.66 7.55 13.24
C GLN A 492 11.17 7.51 13.58
N LYS A 493 11.59 6.62 14.50
CA LYS A 493 13.02 6.42 14.84
C LYS A 493 13.84 5.93 13.64
N LYS A 494 13.18 5.43 12.59
CA LYS A 494 13.80 4.93 11.36
C LYS A 494 13.69 5.92 10.19
N ASP A 495 13.18 7.13 10.41
CA ASP A 495 12.91 8.08 9.31
C ASP A 495 14.14 8.37 8.45
N MET A 496 15.35 8.40 9.02
CA MET A 496 16.56 8.56 8.19
C MET A 496 16.75 7.43 7.17
N TYR A 497 16.41 6.18 7.51
CA TYR A 497 16.47 5.04 6.59
C TYR A 497 15.35 5.10 5.57
N TYR A 498 14.14 5.49 5.98
CA TYR A 498 13.02 5.67 5.07
C TYR A 498 13.28 6.77 4.05
N ILE A 499 13.84 7.90 4.47
CA ILE A 499 14.23 9.01 3.58
C ILE A 499 15.32 8.54 2.60
N HIS A 500 16.31 7.80 3.06
CA HIS A 500 17.31 7.20 2.18
C HIS A 500 16.68 6.25 1.16
N PHE A 501 15.76 5.37 1.61
CA PHE A 501 15.06 4.43 0.75
C PHE A 501 14.20 5.14 -0.31
N ILE A 502 13.48 6.20 0.07
CA ILE A 502 12.72 7.05 -0.86
C ILE A 502 13.66 7.64 -1.92
N ARG A 503 14.80 8.23 -1.53
CA ARG A 503 15.77 8.81 -2.47
C ARG A 503 16.35 7.77 -3.42
N LEU A 504 16.72 6.60 -2.91
CA LEU A 504 17.27 5.53 -3.73
C LEU A 504 16.23 5.04 -4.74
N LYS A 505 14.98 4.82 -4.32
CA LYS A 505 13.91 4.36 -5.21
C LYS A 505 13.48 5.42 -6.21
N SER A 506 13.53 6.69 -5.83
CA SER A 506 13.37 7.84 -6.72
C SER A 506 14.45 7.84 -7.80
N LEU A 507 15.71 7.65 -7.42
CA LEU A 507 16.84 7.56 -8.36
C LEU A 507 16.68 6.39 -9.31
N ILE A 508 16.38 5.19 -8.79
CA ILE A 508 16.14 3.99 -9.59
C ILE A 508 15.00 4.24 -10.59
N LYS A 509 13.89 4.83 -10.17
CA LYS A 509 12.77 5.15 -11.06
C LYS A 509 13.17 6.08 -12.20
N GLN A 510 13.96 7.13 -11.91
CA GLN A 510 14.46 8.05 -12.94
C GLN A 510 15.45 7.36 -13.88
N MET A 511 16.35 6.55 -13.36
CA MET A 511 17.29 5.75 -14.16
C MET A 511 16.56 4.73 -15.05
N LEU A 512 15.51 4.07 -14.55
CA LEU A 512 14.67 3.17 -15.35
C LEU A 512 13.90 3.92 -16.43
N THR A 513 13.35 5.10 -16.12
CA THR A 513 12.68 5.96 -17.12
C THR A 513 13.67 6.29 -18.24
N ARG A 514 14.88 6.70 -17.87
CA ARG A 514 15.96 7.03 -18.80
C ARG A 514 16.44 5.83 -19.62
N ARG A 515 16.51 4.64 -19.02
CA ARG A 515 16.76 3.38 -19.73
C ARG A 515 15.71 3.13 -20.81
N MET A 516 14.42 3.29 -20.48
CA MET A 516 13.34 3.10 -21.45
C MET A 516 13.40 4.13 -22.59
N GLU A 517 13.85 5.35 -22.32
CA GLU A 517 14.14 6.37 -23.36
C GLU A 517 15.30 5.97 -24.27
N TYR A 518 16.41 5.46 -23.74
CA TYR A 518 17.51 4.95 -24.57
C TYR A 518 17.07 3.74 -25.41
N MET A 519 16.27 2.84 -24.83
CA MET A 519 15.74 1.66 -25.50
C MET A 519 14.80 2.05 -26.65
N SER A 520 13.93 3.05 -26.47
CA SER A 520 13.04 3.51 -27.54
C SER A 520 13.77 4.23 -28.67
N LEU A 521 14.98 4.71 -28.41
CA LEU A 521 15.87 5.35 -29.39
C LEU A 521 16.91 4.41 -30.00
N ASP A 522 16.88 3.11 -29.67
CA ASP A 522 17.88 2.10 -30.08
C ASP A 522 19.33 2.51 -29.73
N LYS A 523 19.53 3.06 -28.52
CA LYS A 523 20.81 3.60 -28.03
C LYS A 523 21.26 2.91 -26.73
N MET A 524 21.09 1.59 -26.65
CA MET A 524 21.43 0.82 -25.44
C MET A 524 22.94 0.80 -25.13
N GLU A 525 23.81 0.95 -26.13
CA GLU A 525 25.27 1.10 -25.92
C GLU A 525 25.59 2.37 -25.12
N GLN A 526 24.91 3.49 -25.41
CA GLN A 526 25.09 4.75 -24.66
C GLN A 526 24.58 4.62 -23.22
N TRP A 527 23.50 3.86 -23.02
CA TRP A 527 23.02 3.55 -21.67
C TRP A 527 24.05 2.75 -20.88
N GLN A 528 24.67 1.74 -21.49
CA GLN A 528 25.77 0.99 -20.87
C GLN A 528 26.89 1.97 -20.44
N GLU A 529 27.42 2.78 -21.35
CA GLU A 529 28.47 3.77 -21.05
C GLU A 529 28.09 4.67 -19.86
N GLU A 530 26.84 5.13 -19.81
CA GLU A 530 26.31 5.96 -18.74
C GLU A 530 26.34 5.23 -17.38
N ILE A 531 25.93 3.96 -17.35
CA ILE A 531 26.01 3.12 -16.14
C ILE A 531 27.45 2.91 -15.69
N GLN A 532 28.37 2.62 -16.62
CA GLN A 532 29.79 2.43 -16.30
C GLN A 532 30.39 3.70 -15.66
N GLN A 533 30.06 4.86 -16.22
CA GLN A 533 30.52 6.14 -15.68
C GLN A 533 29.90 6.43 -14.31
N CYS A 534 28.62 6.10 -14.10
CA CYS A 534 27.98 6.18 -12.79
C CYS A 534 28.67 5.30 -11.74
N MET A 535 29.04 4.05 -12.09
CA MET A 535 29.79 3.15 -11.21
C MET A 535 31.16 3.73 -10.84
N LYS A 536 31.88 4.30 -11.83
CA LYS A 536 33.18 4.95 -11.61
C LYS A 536 33.08 6.11 -10.63
N VAL A 537 32.10 7.00 -10.83
CA VAL A 537 31.84 8.15 -9.94
C VAL A 537 31.44 7.70 -8.54
N TYR A 538 30.53 6.73 -8.42
CA TYR A 538 30.14 6.15 -7.12
C TYR A 538 31.36 5.65 -6.35
N ASN A 539 32.22 4.86 -7.00
CA ASN A 539 33.41 4.27 -6.37
C ASN A 539 34.39 5.34 -5.89
N ALA A 540 34.53 6.43 -6.64
CA ALA A 540 35.37 7.57 -6.23
C ALA A 540 34.76 8.34 -5.04
N MET A 541 33.43 8.50 -4.99
CA MET A 541 32.73 9.16 -3.90
C MET A 541 32.71 8.34 -2.59
N SER A 542 32.70 7.02 -2.70
CA SER A 542 32.63 6.09 -1.56
C SER A 542 33.99 5.81 -0.92
N LYS A 543 35.09 5.76 -1.68
CA LYS A 543 36.46 5.58 -1.17
C LYS A 543 37.04 6.87 -0.58
N THR A 544 38.03 6.75 0.32
CA THR A 544 38.73 7.88 0.96
C THR A 544 39.83 8.50 0.09
N GLY A 545 40.27 7.84 -0.99
CA GLY A 545 41.28 8.33 -1.95
C GLY A 545 40.69 8.89 -3.26
N THR A 546 41.43 9.77 -3.92
CA THR A 546 41.10 10.42 -5.21
C THR A 546 41.50 9.53 -6.38
N GLY A 547 40.51 8.92 -7.04
CA GLY A 547 40.70 8.13 -8.26
C GLY A 547 39.93 8.66 -9.47
N ILE A 548 39.34 9.85 -9.38
CA ILE A 548 38.62 10.50 -10.48
C ILE A 548 39.05 11.96 -10.56
N THR A 549 39.24 12.45 -11.77
CA THR A 549 39.61 13.84 -12.07
C THR A 549 38.38 14.75 -12.08
N THR A 550 38.58 16.05 -11.88
CA THR A 550 37.48 17.04 -11.95
C THR A 550 36.80 17.02 -13.32
N SER A 551 37.57 16.90 -14.40
CA SER A 551 37.05 16.81 -15.77
C SER A 551 36.16 15.59 -16.01
N GLU A 552 36.48 14.43 -15.41
CA GLU A 552 35.63 13.23 -15.48
C GLU A 552 34.31 13.41 -14.70
N VAL A 553 34.33 14.16 -13.60
CA VAL A 553 33.11 14.51 -12.85
C VAL A 553 32.26 15.49 -13.65
N GLU A 554 32.85 16.50 -14.28
CA GLU A 554 32.15 17.44 -15.17
C GLU A 554 31.53 16.73 -16.37
N ALA A 555 32.27 15.82 -17.02
CA ALA A 555 31.76 15.01 -18.11
C ALA A 555 30.57 14.13 -17.68
N TRP A 556 30.65 13.51 -16.51
CA TRP A 556 29.53 12.75 -15.93
C TRP A 556 28.31 13.63 -15.64
N VAL A 557 28.51 14.83 -15.10
CA VAL A 557 27.40 15.78 -14.87
C VAL A 557 26.75 16.14 -16.20
N LYS A 558 27.53 16.53 -17.20
CA LYS A 558 27.03 16.89 -18.54
C LYS A 558 26.23 15.74 -19.18
N MET A 559 26.72 14.51 -19.05
CA MET A 559 26.07 13.30 -19.53
C MET A 559 24.68 13.10 -18.88
N LEU A 560 24.59 13.10 -17.55
CA LEU A 560 23.32 12.92 -16.84
C LEU A 560 22.35 14.11 -16.99
N SER A 561 22.86 15.30 -17.32
CA SER A 561 22.07 16.49 -17.57
C SER A 561 21.52 16.58 -19.00
N THR A 562 22.06 15.80 -19.93
CA THR A 562 21.59 15.74 -21.32
C THR A 562 20.51 14.68 -21.42
N LYS A 563 19.36 14.97 -22.04
CA LYS A 563 18.32 13.94 -22.24
C LYS A 563 18.77 12.91 -23.27
N PRO A 564 18.31 11.64 -23.17
CA PRO A 564 18.63 10.63 -24.17
C PRO A 564 18.23 11.11 -25.57
N GLY A 565 19.17 11.03 -26.52
CA GLY A 565 18.96 11.45 -27.89
C GLY A 565 19.27 12.92 -28.21
N GLU A 566 19.47 13.79 -27.22
CA GLU A 566 19.87 15.19 -27.44
C GLU A 566 21.40 15.32 -27.59
N THR A 567 21.85 16.21 -28.48
CA THR A 567 23.25 16.59 -28.59
C THR A 567 23.65 17.54 -27.46
N GLN A 568 24.81 17.28 -26.85
CA GLN A 568 25.31 18.06 -25.73
C GLN A 568 25.53 19.54 -26.12
N SER A 569 24.83 20.48 -25.48
CA SER A 569 25.12 21.91 -25.67
C SER A 569 26.42 22.29 -24.96
N GLU A 570 27.36 22.94 -25.65
CA GLU A 570 28.66 23.32 -25.08
C GLU A 570 28.65 24.61 -24.25
N SER A 571 27.59 25.43 -24.31
CA SER A 571 27.63 26.82 -23.84
C SER A 571 26.54 27.22 -22.83
N GLY A 572 26.06 26.30 -21.98
CA GLY A 572 25.01 26.61 -20.99
C GLY A 572 25.11 25.83 -19.68
N GLN A 573 24.63 26.44 -18.59
CA GLN A 573 24.39 25.76 -17.33
C GLN A 573 23.44 24.56 -17.54
N GLN A 574 23.69 23.46 -16.82
CA GLN A 574 23.05 22.16 -17.01
C GLN A 574 21.89 21.90 -16.02
N ASP A 575 20.87 21.12 -16.40
CA ASP A 575 19.87 20.61 -15.44
C ASP A 575 20.49 19.47 -14.62
N CYS A 576 20.74 19.72 -13.34
CA CYS A 576 21.44 18.79 -12.46
C CYS A 576 20.52 18.02 -11.50
N ALA A 577 19.21 17.93 -11.76
CA ALA A 577 18.29 17.23 -10.86
C ALA A 577 18.73 15.77 -10.57
N LEU A 578 19.03 15.00 -11.62
CA LEU A 578 19.44 13.60 -11.50
C LEU A 578 20.80 13.44 -10.81
N THR A 579 21.79 14.28 -11.14
CA THR A 579 23.12 14.24 -10.51
C THR A 579 23.06 14.62 -9.04
N ARG A 580 22.21 15.58 -8.66
CA ARG A 580 21.95 15.96 -7.26
C ARG A 580 21.31 14.82 -6.48
N LEU A 581 20.33 14.13 -7.05
CA LEU A 581 19.70 12.98 -6.42
C LEU A 581 20.70 11.82 -6.26
N PHE A 582 21.50 11.53 -7.29
CA PHE A 582 22.59 10.56 -7.22
C PHE A 582 23.53 10.85 -6.04
N ARG A 583 23.99 12.10 -5.94
CA ARG A 583 24.85 12.56 -4.84
C ARG A 583 24.17 12.45 -3.48
N LEU A 584 22.89 12.76 -3.38
CA LEU A 584 22.08 12.63 -2.16
C LEU A 584 21.98 11.17 -1.70
N VAL A 585 21.81 10.22 -2.62
CA VAL A 585 21.79 8.79 -2.32
C VAL A 585 23.14 8.35 -1.76
N VAL A 586 24.24 8.61 -2.46
CA VAL A 586 25.60 8.27 -1.99
C VAL A 586 25.92 8.93 -0.65
N GLY A 587 25.54 10.20 -0.49
CA GLY A 587 25.70 10.93 0.77
C GLY A 587 24.93 10.28 1.92
N SER A 588 23.72 9.78 1.65
CA SER A 588 22.87 9.09 2.62
C SER A 588 23.44 7.72 3.02
N GLU A 589 23.93 6.93 2.06
CA GLU A 589 24.57 5.63 2.33
C GLU A 589 25.80 5.78 3.21
N ARG A 590 26.66 6.78 2.90
CA ARG A 590 27.83 7.12 3.73
C ARG A 590 27.44 7.55 5.14
N ALA A 591 26.43 8.40 5.27
CA ALA A 591 25.95 8.88 6.57
C ALA A 591 25.37 7.75 7.44
N LEU A 592 24.63 6.83 6.81
CA LEU A 592 23.99 5.69 7.48
C LEU A 592 24.93 4.50 7.68
N LYS A 593 26.10 4.50 7.03
CA LYS A 593 27.06 3.40 6.98
C LYS A 593 26.40 2.10 6.47
N ILE A 594 25.66 2.24 5.37
CA ILE A 594 25.02 1.13 4.67
C ILE A 594 25.97 0.64 3.56
N GLY A 595 26.04 -0.67 3.40
CA GLY A 595 26.90 -1.36 2.43
C GLY A 595 26.62 -2.86 2.47
N ALA A 596 27.07 -3.60 1.46
CA ALA A 596 26.86 -5.04 1.32
C ALA A 596 27.29 -5.87 2.55
N ASN A 597 28.23 -5.36 3.35
CA ASN A 597 28.73 -6.00 4.57
C ASN A 597 28.15 -5.41 5.87
N SER A 598 27.21 -4.46 5.78
CA SER A 598 26.64 -3.79 6.95
C SER A 598 25.67 -4.70 7.69
N LYS A 599 25.66 -4.64 9.03
CA LYS A 599 24.65 -5.32 9.85
C LYS A 599 23.23 -4.81 9.59
N LYS A 600 23.07 -3.67 8.92
CA LYS A 600 21.76 -3.09 8.58
C LYS A 600 21.16 -3.65 7.29
N HIS A 601 21.89 -4.52 6.61
CA HIS A 601 21.65 -5.03 5.26
C HIS A 601 21.73 -6.58 5.28
N ALA A 602 20.95 -7.25 4.43
CA ALA A 602 20.90 -8.71 4.36
C ALA A 602 22.25 -9.41 4.07
N GLY A 603 23.09 -8.80 3.22
CA GLY A 603 24.44 -9.24 2.89
C GLY A 603 25.43 -9.19 4.06
N GLY A 604 25.07 -8.52 5.17
CA GLY A 604 25.79 -8.63 6.45
C GLY A 604 25.76 -10.05 7.04
N TYR A 605 24.78 -10.88 6.68
CA TYR A 605 24.72 -12.29 7.08
C TYR A 605 25.73 -13.11 6.26
N LYS A 606 26.66 -13.82 6.92
CA LYS A 606 27.74 -14.56 6.24
C LYS A 606 27.58 -16.07 6.24
N ASP A 607 26.76 -16.63 7.13
CA ASP A 607 26.55 -18.07 7.17
C ASP A 607 25.76 -18.56 5.96
N LYS A 608 25.83 -19.86 5.67
CA LYS A 608 25.04 -20.49 4.60
C LYS A 608 23.56 -20.43 4.93
N LEU A 609 22.74 -20.12 3.93
CA LEU A 609 21.28 -20.07 4.08
C LEU A 609 20.66 -21.45 3.97
N GLY A 610 21.25 -22.35 3.16
CA GLY A 610 20.82 -23.74 2.98
C GLY A 610 19.31 -23.99 3.04
N ARG A 611 18.88 -25.09 3.68
CA ARG A 611 17.45 -25.43 3.86
C ARG A 611 16.71 -24.68 4.98
N ILE A 612 17.24 -23.57 5.50
CA ILE A 612 16.58 -22.86 6.61
C ILE A 612 15.32 -22.12 6.11
N SER A 613 14.30 -22.06 6.96
CA SER A 613 13.13 -21.21 6.70
C SER A 613 13.51 -19.75 6.96
N LEU A 614 13.71 -18.97 5.89
CA LEU A 614 14.08 -17.55 5.98
C LEU A 614 13.15 -16.77 6.91
N MET A 615 11.84 -16.94 6.75
CA MET A 615 10.86 -16.28 7.61
C MET A 615 10.98 -16.74 9.06
N ARG A 616 11.20 -18.03 9.36
CA ARG A 616 11.37 -18.47 10.75
C ARG A 616 12.65 -17.90 11.38
N THR A 617 13.75 -17.87 10.63
CA THR A 617 15.07 -17.44 11.09
C THR A 617 15.15 -15.93 11.30
N PHE A 618 14.61 -15.15 10.36
CA PHE A 618 14.81 -13.71 10.31
C PHE A 618 13.59 -12.87 10.71
N ALA A 619 12.48 -13.48 11.15
CA ALA A 619 11.28 -12.76 11.61
C ALA A 619 11.24 -12.42 13.10
N LYS A 620 11.91 -13.18 13.97
CA LYS A 620 11.68 -13.08 15.42
C LYS A 620 12.66 -12.11 16.09
N PRO A 621 12.17 -11.09 16.83
CA PRO A 621 13.04 -10.13 17.54
C PRO A 621 14.08 -10.79 18.46
N GLY A 622 13.71 -11.85 19.17
CA GLY A 622 14.60 -12.57 20.08
C GLY A 622 15.68 -13.42 19.40
N GLN A 623 15.49 -13.79 18.14
CA GLN A 623 16.47 -14.56 17.36
C GLN A 623 17.37 -13.66 16.51
N SER A 624 16.90 -12.47 16.14
CA SER A 624 17.68 -11.51 15.33
C SER A 624 19.02 -11.10 15.95
N LYS A 625 19.11 -10.99 17.29
CA LYS A 625 20.36 -10.71 18.01
C LYS A 625 21.44 -11.78 17.78
N PHE A 626 21.04 -13.01 17.47
CA PHE A 626 21.95 -14.13 17.22
C PHE A 626 22.39 -14.23 15.75
N ASN A 627 21.66 -13.62 14.82
CA ASN A 627 21.95 -13.69 13.39
C ASN A 627 22.80 -12.51 12.88
N GLY A 628 23.01 -11.48 13.70
CA GLY A 628 23.90 -10.35 13.38
C GLY A 628 23.38 -9.31 12.38
N VAL A 629 22.11 -9.38 11.94
CA VAL A 629 21.49 -8.47 10.97
C VAL A 629 20.21 -7.80 11.51
N GLU A 630 20.04 -6.50 11.22
CA GLU A 630 18.98 -5.61 11.71
C GLU A 630 17.98 -5.15 10.63
N PHE A 631 18.19 -5.44 9.34
CA PHE A 631 17.28 -5.09 8.22
C PHE A 631 16.65 -3.69 8.33
N LEU A 632 17.47 -2.67 8.57
CA LEU A 632 17.01 -1.29 8.69
C LEU A 632 16.98 -0.57 7.34
N SER A 633 17.68 -1.11 6.34
CA SER A 633 17.75 -0.59 4.98
C SER A 633 17.55 -1.71 3.96
N THR A 634 17.24 -1.33 2.72
CA THR A 634 17.21 -2.24 1.56
C THR A 634 18.56 -2.94 1.35
N PRO A 635 18.57 -4.15 0.76
CA PRO A 635 19.78 -4.82 0.30
C PRO A 635 20.37 -4.24 -1.00
N TYR A 636 19.74 -3.29 -1.67
CA TYR A 636 20.40 -2.56 -2.75
C TYR A 636 21.05 -1.30 -2.20
N THR A 637 22.38 -1.27 -2.23
CA THR A 637 23.09 0.00 -2.41
C THR A 637 23.02 0.43 -3.86
N LEU A 638 23.23 1.72 -4.12
CA LEU A 638 23.27 2.25 -5.47
C LEU A 638 24.29 1.49 -6.35
N ILE A 639 25.44 1.11 -5.80
CA ILE A 639 26.44 0.35 -6.57
C ILE A 639 26.01 -1.09 -6.89
N GLU A 640 25.29 -1.76 -5.98
CA GLU A 640 24.75 -3.10 -6.25
C GLU A 640 23.69 -3.02 -7.36
N TRP A 641 22.84 -2.00 -7.35
CA TRP A 641 21.88 -1.74 -8.42
C TRP A 641 22.55 -1.44 -9.76
N LEU A 642 23.54 -0.53 -9.79
CA LEU A 642 24.29 -0.18 -11.01
C LEU A 642 25.05 -1.38 -11.59
N SER A 643 25.66 -2.20 -10.72
CA SER A 643 26.40 -3.38 -11.17
C SER A 643 25.47 -4.41 -11.79
N TYR A 644 24.30 -4.64 -11.17
CA TYR A 644 23.29 -5.52 -11.73
C TYR A 644 22.71 -4.98 -13.05
N GLU A 645 22.42 -3.68 -13.14
CA GLU A 645 21.95 -3.05 -14.39
C GLU A 645 22.97 -3.23 -15.53
N TRP A 646 24.26 -3.05 -15.24
CA TRP A 646 25.33 -3.28 -16.21
C TRP A 646 25.36 -4.74 -16.71
N GLU A 647 25.30 -5.71 -15.80
CA GLU A 647 25.22 -7.14 -16.15
C GLU A 647 23.94 -7.48 -16.91
N TYR A 648 22.81 -6.87 -16.53
CA TYR A 648 21.49 -7.14 -17.11
C TYR A 648 21.40 -6.71 -18.58
N VAL A 649 22.02 -5.59 -18.94
CA VAL A 649 22.01 -5.06 -20.32
C VAL A 649 23.06 -5.76 -21.20
N GLY A 650 24.05 -6.44 -20.63
CA GLY A 650 25.18 -7.08 -21.33
C GLY A 650 24.92 -8.46 -21.94
N ASP A 651 23.69 -8.75 -22.37
CA ASP A 651 23.19 -10.06 -22.84
C ASP A 651 23.02 -11.10 -21.70
N ALA A 652 21.83 -11.10 -21.09
CA ALA A 652 21.45 -12.13 -20.13
C ALA A 652 21.14 -13.43 -20.88
N GLU A 653 21.96 -14.46 -20.66
CA GLU A 653 21.68 -15.81 -21.16
C GLU A 653 20.24 -16.23 -20.80
N THR A 654 19.57 -16.90 -21.74
CA THR A 654 18.28 -17.54 -21.45
C THR A 654 18.47 -18.51 -20.27
N PRO A 655 17.62 -18.45 -19.23
CA PRO A 655 17.73 -19.36 -18.10
C PRO A 655 17.77 -20.81 -18.58
N LYS A 656 18.66 -21.60 -17.99
CA LYS A 656 18.93 -23.01 -18.32
C LYS A 656 18.43 -23.96 -17.23
N SER A 657 17.84 -23.44 -16.15
CA SER A 657 17.17 -24.23 -15.11
C SER A 657 15.98 -23.51 -14.47
N PRO A 658 15.05 -24.24 -13.81
CA PRO A 658 13.95 -23.61 -13.05
C PRO A 658 14.44 -22.68 -11.94
N ALA A 659 15.55 -23.03 -11.29
CA ALA A 659 16.16 -22.22 -10.25
C ALA A 659 16.68 -20.89 -10.80
N GLU A 660 17.31 -20.92 -11.98
CA GLU A 660 17.77 -19.71 -12.68
C GLU A 660 16.59 -18.83 -13.10
N GLU A 661 15.47 -19.41 -13.53
CA GLU A 661 14.26 -18.66 -13.86
C GLU A 661 13.63 -18.03 -12.61
N GLU A 662 13.53 -18.77 -11.49
CA GLU A 662 13.06 -18.21 -10.21
C GLU A 662 13.98 -17.07 -9.75
N ILE A 663 15.30 -17.27 -9.81
CA ILE A 663 16.28 -16.23 -9.49
C ILE A 663 16.10 -15.00 -10.39
N LYS A 664 15.92 -15.18 -11.70
CA LYS A 664 15.72 -14.09 -12.65
C LYS A 664 14.49 -13.26 -12.28
N VAL A 665 13.34 -13.91 -12.07
CA VAL A 665 12.10 -13.21 -11.68
C VAL A 665 12.28 -12.48 -10.35
N LEU A 666 12.89 -13.11 -9.33
CA LEU A 666 13.10 -12.46 -8.04
C LEU A 666 14.06 -11.27 -8.14
N ARG A 667 15.11 -11.35 -8.98
CA ARG A 667 16.02 -10.24 -9.26
C ARG A 667 15.32 -9.12 -10.00
N ASP A 668 14.51 -9.43 -11.01
CA ASP A 668 13.74 -8.44 -11.76
C ASP A 668 12.79 -7.67 -10.84
N ILE A 669 12.08 -8.37 -9.93
CA ILE A 669 11.23 -7.74 -8.91
C ILE A 669 12.05 -6.81 -8.02
N LEU A 670 13.17 -7.31 -7.49
CA LEU A 670 14.04 -6.56 -6.59
C LEU A 670 14.56 -5.28 -7.27
N HIS A 671 14.92 -5.39 -8.56
CA HIS A 671 15.52 -4.35 -9.39
C HIS A 671 14.55 -3.26 -9.83
N HIS A 672 13.34 -3.65 -10.23
CA HIS A 672 12.40 -2.75 -10.91
C HIS A 672 11.26 -2.26 -10.02
N LEU A 673 10.85 -2.99 -8.97
CA LEU A 673 9.73 -2.54 -8.15
C LEU A 673 10.08 -1.35 -7.26
N THR A 674 9.19 -0.37 -7.27
CA THR A 674 9.27 0.85 -6.45
C THR A 674 8.04 0.99 -5.55
N PRO A 675 8.18 1.55 -4.34
CA PRO A 675 7.04 1.92 -3.50
C PRO A 675 6.22 3.05 -4.16
N PRO A 676 5.02 3.36 -3.63
CA PRO A 676 4.27 4.54 -4.07
C PRO A 676 5.13 5.81 -4.05
N SER A 677 5.06 6.62 -5.11
CA SER A 677 5.88 7.83 -5.26
C SER A 677 5.26 9.08 -4.62
N SER A 678 4.21 8.92 -3.82
CA SER A 678 3.61 10.03 -3.09
C SER A 678 2.91 9.62 -1.80
N LEU A 679 2.76 10.57 -0.89
CA LEU A 679 1.88 10.51 0.28
C LEU A 679 0.97 11.73 0.27
N THR A 680 -0.34 11.52 0.36
CA THR A 680 -1.34 12.59 0.40
C THR A 680 -1.83 12.81 1.83
N TYR A 681 -1.93 14.06 2.26
CA TYR A 681 -2.63 14.50 3.46
C TYR A 681 -3.91 15.21 3.10
N HIS A 682 -4.90 15.12 3.98
CA HIS A 682 -6.22 15.70 3.74
C HIS A 682 -6.51 16.90 4.63
N PHE A 683 -5.92 16.96 5.82
CA PHE A 683 -6.18 18.01 6.79
C PHE A 683 -4.97 18.89 7.06
N THR A 684 -3.78 18.34 6.94
CA THR A 684 -2.53 18.98 7.33
C THR A 684 -1.74 19.29 6.08
N ASP A 685 -1.67 20.57 5.72
CA ASP A 685 -0.79 21.02 4.66
C ASP A 685 0.63 21.09 5.22
N PHE A 686 1.46 20.15 4.77
CA PHE A 686 2.81 19.98 5.27
C PHE A 686 3.71 19.27 4.26
N PRO A 687 4.91 19.80 3.92
CA PRO A 687 5.73 19.28 2.82
C PRO A 687 6.62 18.06 3.18
N TYR A 688 6.49 17.49 4.38
CA TYR A 688 7.30 16.34 4.82
C TYR A 688 6.43 15.25 5.47
N ILE A 689 7.03 14.08 5.74
CA ILE A 689 6.37 13.05 6.56
C ILE A 689 6.09 13.63 7.95
N LEU A 690 4.83 13.66 8.38
CA LEU A 690 4.43 14.20 9.68
C LEU A 690 5.09 13.41 10.80
N MET A 691 5.69 14.11 11.75
CA MET A 691 6.26 13.47 12.93
C MET A 691 5.15 13.05 13.88
N SER A 692 5.30 11.89 14.51
CA SER A 692 4.39 11.42 15.56
C SER A 692 4.82 11.94 16.95
N ALA A 693 5.31 13.18 17.01
CA ALA A 693 6.15 13.79 18.05
C ALA A 693 5.54 13.98 19.46
N MET A 694 4.68 13.07 19.89
CA MET A 694 4.17 13.04 21.25
C MET A 694 5.10 12.21 22.14
N SER A 695 5.53 12.78 23.28
CA SER A 695 6.09 11.96 24.35
C SER A 695 5.06 10.90 24.77
N THR A 696 5.52 9.75 25.27
CA THR A 696 4.65 8.64 25.71
C THR A 696 3.50 9.13 26.61
N LEU A 697 3.77 10.12 27.46
CA LEU A 697 2.78 10.70 28.38
C LEU A 697 1.74 11.57 27.65
N LYS A 698 2.13 12.41 26.68
CA LYS A 698 1.18 13.27 25.94
C LYS A 698 0.18 12.45 25.12
N ASN A 699 0.63 11.35 24.51
CA ASN A 699 -0.24 10.40 23.80
C ASN A 699 -1.33 9.80 24.70
N ILE A 700 -0.98 9.47 25.95
CA ILE A 700 -1.94 8.87 26.89
C ILE A 700 -3.04 9.86 27.24
N ILE A 701 -2.72 11.15 27.44
CA ILE A 701 -3.74 12.15 27.78
C ILE A 701 -4.71 12.34 26.60
N VAL A 702 -4.21 12.37 25.36
CA VAL A 702 -5.07 12.43 24.16
C VAL A 702 -5.91 11.16 24.00
N ALA A 703 -5.42 10.00 24.41
CA ALA A 703 -6.23 8.78 24.37
C ALA A 703 -7.37 8.80 25.40
N LEU A 704 -7.18 9.44 26.55
CA LEU A 704 -8.13 9.42 27.67
C LEU A 704 -9.18 10.54 27.62
N TYR A 705 -8.89 11.65 26.96
CA TYR A 705 -9.77 12.83 26.93
C TYR A 705 -9.97 13.35 25.51
N PRO A 706 -11.20 13.81 25.17
CA PRO A 706 -11.48 14.40 23.88
C PRO A 706 -10.64 15.67 23.67
N ARG A 707 -10.42 16.01 22.40
CA ARG A 707 -9.60 17.15 21.98
C ARG A 707 -10.34 18.01 20.97
N GLU A 708 -9.87 19.24 20.86
CA GLU A 708 -10.32 20.20 19.86
C GLU A 708 -10.16 19.64 18.44
N LYS A 709 -11.08 20.04 17.57
CA LYS A 709 -11.22 19.58 16.19
C LYS A 709 -9.90 19.59 15.38
N HIS A 710 -9.10 20.65 15.49
CA HIS A 710 -7.80 20.73 14.79
C HIS A 710 -6.84 19.61 15.19
N THR A 711 -6.87 19.17 16.46
CA THR A 711 -6.04 18.07 16.94
C THR A 711 -6.52 16.76 16.34
N GLY A 712 -7.84 16.51 16.31
CA GLY A 712 -8.41 15.33 15.66
C GLY A 712 -8.00 15.23 14.19
N ARG A 713 -8.15 16.33 13.44
CA ARG A 713 -7.77 16.44 12.03
C ARG A 713 -6.28 16.23 11.79
N HIS A 714 -5.40 16.76 12.64
CA HIS A 714 -3.97 16.47 12.58
C HIS A 714 -3.65 14.98 12.86
N LEU A 715 -4.32 14.39 13.85
CA LEU A 715 -4.11 12.98 14.21
C LEU A 715 -4.51 12.03 13.08
N TYR A 716 -5.53 12.38 12.28
CA TYR A 716 -5.85 11.66 11.05
C TYR A 716 -4.64 11.55 10.12
N ASP A 717 -4.02 12.68 9.75
CA ASP A 717 -2.86 12.63 8.85
C ASP A 717 -1.63 12.03 9.51
N ASN A 718 -1.53 12.07 10.84
CA ASN A 718 -0.54 11.29 11.58
C ASN A 718 -0.73 9.78 11.39
N GLY A 719 -1.97 9.31 11.41
CA GLY A 719 -2.33 7.93 11.08
C GLY A 719 -1.89 7.53 9.67
N ARG A 720 -2.14 8.40 8.68
CA ARG A 720 -1.65 8.22 7.30
C ARG A 720 -0.12 8.16 7.24
N ALA A 721 0.57 9.06 7.95
CA ALA A 721 2.04 9.05 8.03
C ALA A 721 2.61 7.79 8.72
N ILE A 722 1.95 7.26 9.74
CA ILE A 722 2.34 5.97 10.37
C ILE A 722 2.12 4.82 9.39
N GLY A 723 0.99 4.81 8.68
CA GLY A 723 0.71 3.84 7.62
C GLY A 723 1.80 3.82 6.55
N PHE A 724 2.22 5.01 6.09
CA PHE A 724 3.30 5.13 5.12
C PHE A 724 4.65 4.64 5.66
N ARG A 725 5.02 4.98 6.91
CA ARG A 725 6.25 4.46 7.53
C ARG A 725 6.25 2.94 7.63
N TRP A 726 5.11 2.35 8.00
CA TRP A 726 4.97 0.90 8.06
C TRP A 726 5.13 0.28 6.67
N LEU A 727 4.52 0.89 5.65
CA LEU A 727 4.64 0.46 4.27
C LEU A 727 6.11 0.48 3.79
N LEU A 728 6.85 1.56 4.04
CA LEU A 728 8.27 1.63 3.66
C LEU A 728 9.10 0.55 4.37
N ALA A 729 8.80 0.26 5.63
CA ALA A 729 9.43 -0.86 6.34
C ALA A 729 9.08 -2.23 5.72
N GLU A 730 7.85 -2.40 5.20
CA GLU A 730 7.42 -3.61 4.49
C GLU A 730 8.15 -3.79 3.17
N TYR A 731 8.32 -2.73 2.37
CA TYR A 731 9.14 -2.80 1.16
C TYR A 731 10.60 -3.13 1.46
N ILE A 732 11.19 -2.50 2.48
CA ILE A 732 12.56 -2.83 2.92
C ILE A 732 12.65 -4.30 3.35
N ALA A 733 11.69 -4.80 4.13
CA ALA A 733 11.68 -6.20 4.55
C ALA A 733 11.50 -7.16 3.37
N PHE A 734 10.65 -6.82 2.40
CA PHE A 734 10.43 -7.60 1.19
C PHE A 734 11.70 -7.69 0.35
N GLU A 735 12.38 -6.58 0.12
CA GLU A 735 13.63 -6.58 -0.63
C GLU A 735 14.72 -7.41 0.06
N ASN A 736 14.85 -7.28 1.39
CA ASN A 736 15.75 -8.12 2.15
C ASN A 736 15.39 -9.62 2.05
N TRP A 737 14.10 -9.95 2.03
CA TRP A 737 13.66 -11.33 1.78
C TRP A 737 14.01 -11.80 0.36
N LEU A 738 13.77 -10.98 -0.67
CA LEU A 738 14.15 -11.29 -2.06
C LEU A 738 15.64 -11.58 -2.16
N TYR A 739 16.49 -10.71 -1.60
CA TYR A 739 17.93 -10.89 -1.60
C TYR A 739 18.36 -12.20 -0.93
N LEU A 740 17.80 -12.49 0.25
CA LEU A 740 18.10 -13.75 0.95
C LEU A 740 17.61 -14.98 0.17
N ARG A 741 16.45 -14.90 -0.49
CA ARG A 741 15.91 -15.99 -1.30
C ARG A 741 16.75 -16.23 -2.55
N ILE A 742 17.15 -15.17 -3.26
CA ILE A 742 18.06 -15.25 -4.41
C ILE A 742 19.35 -15.94 -3.98
N ARG A 743 19.97 -15.50 -2.88
CA ARG A 743 21.19 -16.12 -2.36
C ARG A 743 20.99 -17.58 -1.96
N GLN A 744 19.87 -17.91 -1.32
CA GLN A 744 19.53 -19.29 -0.95
C GLN A 744 19.45 -20.20 -2.18
N LEU A 745 18.84 -19.73 -3.27
CA LEU A 745 18.74 -20.47 -4.53
C LEU A 745 20.07 -20.57 -5.27
N THR A 746 20.92 -19.53 -5.19
CA THR A 746 22.29 -19.62 -5.72
C THR A 746 23.12 -20.66 -4.95
N GLU A 747 22.95 -20.76 -3.63
CA GLU A 747 23.67 -21.72 -2.78
C GLU A 747 23.13 -23.16 -2.91
N GLU A 748 21.80 -23.33 -3.01
CA GLU A 748 21.10 -24.61 -3.14
C GLU A 748 19.98 -24.53 -4.20
N PRO A 749 20.29 -24.71 -5.49
CA PRO A 749 19.32 -24.61 -6.59
C PRO A 749 18.13 -25.58 -6.48
N ASP A 750 18.33 -26.74 -5.85
CA ASP A 750 17.28 -27.76 -5.61
C ASP A 750 16.13 -27.27 -4.71
N LEU A 751 16.27 -26.08 -4.09
CA LEU A 751 15.21 -25.44 -3.31
C LEU A 751 14.26 -24.59 -4.15
N ALA A 752 14.47 -24.51 -5.47
CA ALA A 752 13.54 -23.85 -6.39
C ALA A 752 12.15 -24.46 -6.27
N ILE A 753 11.13 -23.60 -6.33
CA ILE A 753 9.72 -24.01 -6.33
C ILE A 753 9.28 -24.34 -7.76
N LEU A 754 9.96 -23.75 -8.76
CA LEU A 754 9.79 -24.09 -10.16
C LEU A 754 10.44 -25.45 -10.45
N GLU A 755 9.77 -26.32 -11.18
CA GLU A 755 10.30 -27.61 -11.64
C GLU A 755 9.99 -27.77 -13.13
N TRP A 756 11.01 -28.07 -13.97
CA TRP A 756 10.80 -28.18 -15.43
C TRP A 756 10.25 -29.53 -15.86
N GLN A 757 10.38 -30.60 -15.06
CA GLN A 757 10.00 -31.97 -15.48
C GLN A 757 9.67 -32.94 -14.31
N LYS A 758 9.31 -32.49 -13.09
CA LYS A 758 8.99 -33.41 -11.98
C LYS A 758 7.61 -33.18 -11.38
N VAL A 759 6.87 -34.29 -11.36
CA VAL A 759 5.52 -34.45 -10.86
C VAL A 759 5.63 -35.08 -9.48
N THR A 760 5.52 -34.30 -8.41
CA THR A 760 4.89 -34.83 -7.19
C THR A 760 4.32 -33.70 -6.34
N PRO A 761 3.11 -33.85 -5.77
CA PRO A 761 2.50 -32.78 -4.98
C PRO A 761 3.11 -32.70 -3.59
N ARG A 762 3.56 -31.51 -3.19
CA ARG A 762 3.23 -31.01 -1.85
C ARG A 762 1.98 -30.15 -1.97
N ALA A 763 0.82 -30.80 -2.05
CA ALA A 763 -0.38 -30.17 -1.54
C ALA A 763 -0.11 -29.84 -0.07
N THR A 764 -0.28 -28.60 0.36
CA THR A 764 -0.39 -28.33 1.79
C THR A 764 -1.59 -29.13 2.29
N GLU A 765 -1.40 -29.97 3.31
CA GLU A 765 -2.46 -30.73 3.98
C GLU A 765 -3.68 -29.85 4.34
N GLU A 766 -3.46 -28.55 4.54
CA GLU A 766 -4.48 -27.52 4.72
C GLU A 766 -5.56 -27.47 3.61
N ALA A 767 -5.21 -27.74 2.34
CA ALA A 767 -6.14 -27.68 1.21
C ALA A 767 -7.11 -28.87 1.15
N ARG A 768 -6.72 -30.03 1.71
CA ARG A 768 -7.54 -31.24 1.75
C ARG A 768 -8.41 -31.33 3.01
N ALA A 769 -8.10 -30.53 4.04
CA ALA A 769 -8.72 -30.65 5.36
C ALA A 769 -9.99 -29.81 5.57
N SER A 770 -10.37 -28.93 4.63
CA SER A 770 -11.52 -28.04 4.82
C SER A 770 -12.31 -27.82 3.53
N ASN A 771 -13.62 -28.10 3.55
CA ASN A 771 -14.61 -27.78 2.50
C ASN A 771 -14.83 -26.25 2.35
N VAL A 772 -13.76 -25.45 2.32
CA VAL A 772 -13.82 -23.99 2.29
C VAL A 772 -13.53 -23.52 0.87
N GLU A 773 -14.42 -22.70 0.30
CA GLU A 773 -14.23 -22.11 -1.02
C GLU A 773 -13.00 -21.17 -1.04
N PRO A 774 -12.14 -21.20 -2.10
CA PRO A 774 -11.02 -20.28 -2.23
C PRO A 774 -11.44 -18.80 -2.22
N LEU A 775 -10.58 -17.92 -1.70
CA LEU A 775 -10.87 -16.49 -1.55
C LEU A 775 -11.10 -15.79 -2.89
N HIS A 776 -10.34 -16.16 -3.93
CA HIS A 776 -10.48 -15.57 -5.26
C HIS A 776 -11.81 -15.98 -5.92
N THR A 777 -12.31 -17.19 -5.65
CA THR A 777 -13.63 -17.66 -6.10
C THR A 777 -14.75 -16.93 -5.36
N ARG A 778 -14.66 -16.81 -4.03
CA ARG A 778 -15.59 -16.01 -3.21
C ARG A 778 -15.67 -14.56 -3.69
N GLN A 779 -14.53 -13.95 -3.98
CA GLN A 779 -14.45 -12.59 -4.53
C GLN A 779 -15.09 -12.52 -5.92
N TYR A 780 -14.74 -13.45 -6.82
CA TYR A 780 -15.33 -13.53 -8.16
C TYR A 780 -16.86 -13.60 -8.11
N ASN A 781 -17.42 -14.49 -7.29
CA ASN A 781 -18.87 -14.65 -7.15
C ASN A 781 -19.55 -13.36 -6.64
N ARG A 782 -18.88 -12.63 -5.73
CA ARG A 782 -19.39 -11.35 -5.22
C ARG A 782 -19.41 -10.28 -6.31
N LEU A 783 -18.33 -10.15 -7.07
CA LEU A 783 -18.21 -9.17 -8.17
C LEU A 783 -19.09 -9.49 -9.36
N GLU A 784 -19.23 -10.77 -9.71
CA GLU A 784 -20.16 -11.25 -10.74
C GLU A 784 -21.60 -10.84 -10.40
N GLY A 785 -21.98 -10.91 -9.12
CA GLY A 785 -23.26 -10.39 -8.63
C GLY A 785 -23.44 -8.90 -8.89
N THR A 786 -22.39 -8.09 -8.68
CA THR A 786 -22.40 -6.66 -9.02
C THR A 786 -22.54 -6.43 -10.52
N VAL A 787 -21.70 -7.08 -11.33
CA VAL A 787 -21.68 -6.89 -12.79
C VAL A 787 -23.01 -7.31 -13.43
N ARG A 788 -23.64 -8.38 -12.96
CA ARG A 788 -24.97 -8.79 -13.41
C ARG A 788 -26.07 -7.78 -13.11
N LEU A 789 -25.96 -7.07 -11.99
CA LEU A 789 -26.92 -6.02 -11.62
C LEU A 789 -26.65 -4.69 -12.35
N MET A 790 -25.53 -4.54 -13.05
CA MET A 790 -25.23 -3.34 -13.82
C MET A 790 -25.90 -3.36 -15.19
N ARG A 791 -26.24 -2.18 -15.72
CA ARG A 791 -26.68 -2.03 -17.10
C ARG A 791 -25.52 -2.29 -18.06
N LYS A 792 -25.76 -3.10 -19.09
CA LYS A 792 -24.75 -3.43 -20.09
C LYS A 792 -24.18 -2.18 -20.76
N GLU A 793 -25.05 -1.22 -21.10
CA GLU A 793 -24.65 0.02 -21.77
C GLU A 793 -23.70 0.85 -20.90
N LYS A 794 -23.83 0.76 -19.57
CA LYS A 794 -22.95 1.44 -18.63
C LYS A 794 -21.62 0.74 -18.44
N ILE A 795 -21.59 -0.59 -18.52
CA ILE A 795 -20.33 -1.35 -18.58
C ILE A 795 -19.56 -0.96 -19.85
N ASP A 796 -20.24 -0.93 -20.99
CA ASP A 796 -19.64 -0.56 -22.28
C ASP A 796 -19.11 0.90 -22.27
N GLU A 797 -19.84 1.84 -21.65
CA GLU A 797 -19.41 3.23 -21.44
C GLU A 797 -18.12 3.32 -20.59
N LEU A 798 -18.04 2.56 -19.50
CA LEU A 798 -16.84 2.51 -18.65
C LEU A 798 -15.63 1.96 -19.41
N LEU A 799 -15.81 0.87 -20.16
CA LEU A 799 -14.73 0.28 -20.97
C LEU A 799 -14.23 1.24 -22.04
N LYS A 800 -15.15 1.92 -22.74
CA LYS A 800 -14.83 2.95 -23.73
C LYS A 800 -14.03 4.09 -23.09
N HIS A 801 -14.41 4.56 -21.90
CA HIS A 801 -13.63 5.56 -21.17
C HIS A 801 -12.21 5.11 -20.82
N PHE A 802 -11.98 3.81 -20.64
CA PHE A 802 -10.64 3.27 -20.39
C PHE A 802 -9.80 3.22 -21.67
N GLU A 803 -10.42 2.91 -22.80
CA GLU A 803 -9.77 2.89 -24.12
C GLU A 803 -9.41 4.29 -24.63
N GLU A 804 -10.25 5.29 -24.35
CA GLU A 804 -10.09 6.68 -24.83
C GLU A 804 -9.13 7.53 -23.99
N ARG A 805 -8.50 6.98 -22.94
CA ARG A 805 -7.62 7.77 -22.07
C ARG A 805 -6.42 8.32 -22.85
N PRO A 806 -6.13 9.63 -22.75
CA PRO A 806 -4.99 10.22 -23.42
C PRO A 806 -3.69 9.54 -22.97
N ALA A 807 -2.79 9.31 -23.91
CA ALA A 807 -1.50 8.69 -23.63
C ALA A 807 -0.72 9.57 -22.63
N VAL A 808 -0.55 9.10 -21.41
CA VAL A 808 0.42 9.67 -20.45
C VAL A 808 1.80 9.55 -21.11
N LYS A 809 2.59 10.64 -21.08
CA LYS A 809 3.94 10.77 -21.67
C LYS A 809 4.66 9.42 -21.69
N ASP A 810 4.80 8.86 -22.89
CA ASP A 810 4.89 7.44 -23.24
C ASP A 810 5.80 6.58 -22.33
N VAL A 811 6.91 7.14 -21.86
CA VAL A 811 7.92 6.45 -21.04
C VAL A 811 7.42 6.05 -19.65
N HIS A 812 6.62 6.88 -18.98
CA HIS A 812 6.10 6.54 -17.65
C HIS A 812 5.14 5.33 -17.71
N ARG A 813 4.36 5.26 -18.79
CA ARG A 813 3.48 4.13 -19.07
C ARG A 813 4.28 2.85 -19.34
N LEU A 814 5.43 2.94 -20.02
CA LEU A 814 6.32 1.80 -20.19
C LEU A 814 6.85 1.26 -18.86
N VAL A 815 7.26 2.12 -17.93
CA VAL A 815 7.70 1.70 -16.58
C VAL A 815 6.55 1.04 -15.82
N PHE A 816 5.34 1.62 -15.87
CA PHE A 816 4.15 1.02 -15.27
C PHE A 816 3.86 -0.38 -15.86
N LYS A 817 3.82 -0.50 -17.19
CA LYS A 817 3.60 -1.78 -17.89
C LYS A 817 4.65 -2.83 -17.52
N LEU A 818 5.92 -2.44 -17.43
CA LEU A 818 7.01 -3.29 -16.99
C LEU A 818 6.76 -3.81 -15.57
N GLN A 819 6.52 -2.92 -14.60
CA GLN A 819 6.25 -3.31 -13.21
C GLN A 819 4.99 -4.17 -13.10
N ASN A 820 3.91 -3.83 -13.82
CA ASN A 820 2.69 -4.62 -13.88
C ASN A 820 2.94 -6.04 -14.41
N ARG A 821 3.69 -6.18 -15.52
CA ARG A 821 4.04 -7.48 -16.09
C ARG A 821 4.87 -8.32 -15.12
N LEU A 822 5.84 -7.71 -14.44
CA LEU A 822 6.67 -8.38 -13.43
C LEU A 822 5.82 -8.85 -12.23
N VAL A 823 4.91 -8.02 -11.73
CA VAL A 823 3.96 -8.40 -10.67
C VAL A 823 3.10 -9.58 -11.10
N ARG A 824 2.52 -9.53 -12.31
CA ARG A 824 1.70 -10.63 -12.85
C ARG A 824 2.51 -11.91 -13.02
N ARG A 825 3.74 -11.83 -13.54
CA ARG A 825 4.64 -12.98 -13.71
C ARG A 825 5.04 -13.60 -12.38
N ALA A 826 5.43 -12.78 -11.40
CA ALA A 826 5.74 -13.22 -10.04
C ALA A 826 4.56 -13.92 -9.38
N LEU A 827 3.36 -13.35 -9.55
CA LEU A 827 2.13 -13.98 -9.12
C LEU A 827 1.95 -15.30 -9.85
N ALA A 828 1.95 -15.34 -11.19
CA ALA A 828 1.75 -16.54 -12.03
C ALA A 828 2.76 -17.67 -11.73
N TYR A 829 3.97 -17.33 -11.27
CA TYR A 829 4.98 -18.31 -10.85
C TYR A 829 4.82 -18.75 -9.40
N GLY A 830 4.18 -17.95 -8.55
CA GLY A 830 3.99 -18.27 -7.13
C GLY A 830 5.30 -18.26 -6.33
N VAL A 831 6.30 -17.52 -6.82
CA VAL A 831 7.68 -17.50 -6.27
C VAL A 831 7.83 -16.55 -5.07
N VAL A 832 6.87 -15.66 -4.84
CA VAL A 832 6.89 -14.71 -3.72
C VAL A 832 6.26 -15.33 -2.47
N ASN A 833 6.94 -15.17 -1.33
CA ASN A 833 6.42 -15.68 -0.07
C ASN A 833 5.08 -15.03 0.30
N PRO A 834 4.07 -15.79 0.75
CA PRO A 834 2.76 -15.27 1.14
C PRO A 834 2.75 -14.13 2.16
N TYR A 835 3.80 -13.95 2.98
CA TYR A 835 3.91 -12.81 3.89
C TYR A 835 4.02 -11.45 3.16
N PHE A 836 4.50 -11.44 1.92
CA PHE A 836 4.74 -10.23 1.11
C PHE A 836 3.81 -10.11 -0.10
N LEU A 837 2.91 -11.07 -0.34
CA LEU A 837 2.00 -11.05 -1.51
C LEU A 837 1.08 -9.81 -1.56
N HIS A 838 0.77 -9.18 -0.43
CA HIS A 838 0.03 -7.93 -0.39
C HIS A 838 0.73 -6.79 -1.16
N ILE A 839 2.07 -6.80 -1.24
CA ILE A 839 2.84 -5.79 -2.00
C ILE A 839 2.54 -5.87 -3.48
N LEU A 840 2.40 -7.09 -4.00
CA LEU A 840 2.03 -7.33 -5.39
C LEU A 840 0.57 -6.93 -5.68
N GLY A 841 -0.26 -6.72 -4.67
CA GLY A 841 -1.62 -6.21 -4.79
C GLY A 841 -1.75 -4.68 -4.70
N HIS A 842 -0.63 -3.94 -4.53
CA HIS A 842 -0.71 -2.49 -4.34
C HIS A 842 -1.21 -1.76 -5.59
N ARG A 843 -2.08 -0.77 -5.38
CA ARG A 843 -2.79 -0.05 -6.45
C ARG A 843 -1.91 0.48 -7.58
N HIS A 844 -0.75 1.06 -7.30
CA HIS A 844 0.12 1.68 -8.31
C HIS A 844 0.79 0.70 -9.28
N PHE A 845 0.64 -0.62 -9.07
CA PHE A 845 1.02 -1.64 -10.05
C PHE A 845 -0.13 -2.07 -10.96
N TRP A 846 -1.37 -1.69 -10.65
CA TRP A 846 -2.58 -2.18 -11.32
C TRP A 846 -3.40 -1.07 -11.96
N VAL A 847 -3.36 0.15 -11.42
CA VAL A 847 -4.10 1.30 -11.93
C VAL A 847 -3.10 2.35 -12.39
N GLU A 848 -3.16 2.70 -13.68
CA GLU A 848 -2.33 3.72 -14.35
C GLU A 848 -2.64 5.14 -13.86
#